data_AF-G8T7Q9-F1
#
_entry.id   AF-G8T7Q9-F1
#
_cell.length_a   1.000
_cell.length_b   1.000
_cell.length_c   1.000
_cell.angle_alpha   90.00
_cell.angle_beta   90.00
_cell.angle_gamma   90.00
#
_symmetry.space_group_name_H-M   'P 1'
#
loop_
_entity.id
_entity.type
_entity.pdbx_description
1 polymer ?
#
loop_
_entity_poly.entity_id
_entity_poly.type
_entity_poly.pdbx_seq_one_letter_code
_entity_poly.pdbx_strand_id
1 'polypeptide(L)'
;MKQKSSYRIPLEELLTLIKASGYELNVQQILEIQSALLTTSVSHMGLAGLKFLIAPVIAKNAGDQRHLHQIIDAYIAEKKTIVTPPIRPFTQWLHTHKKQVFALKIAAFLLIVITGVVFYLYTNNKNNTPEAAKPTTLPKQDTVVAKPEAKPASPVKTQASTTIAPAKTNHTITATVTASERYIRPVPIDINLQLSMTFGTIAGIIMAWIVVYEHRKKMDLKEKRRAEDAIFVKRGGTRKFVGPGYESEGTWAQPTVLFPDRDYLIHVPPSIQKIKSFFKKQAAVHNPGLNIQKSIHKSVRNAGFTSLVYSNEWKDRKYLFLVDNTHPQSHRHAYLNHLVNTLCASVTKVARYNFQGTPNQVQDEHGNTISLEKLADKYAGYHLLLFSDGHFLEMPVPFQRWNSRSIITPVPLPDWSLHETLLQKNNFLLVPAETTAVALLAQAIAEDGEITQQQLHKRLQGLYSLKDQEFKNVQDVKQYLNDKKLFQLLCSLAIYPRLQWSLTVALLDAILKNNTSGEPAVELTHDLLLKVARIPWLQEEKLPDNIRLQLLDSLAAETEVIARETILALLDEARTITPANSPAYTEIDTQYAINAFFLFSYDQYKYKKYAGTKAVISDYWSNLSEWSLKEHVNKGGNSLMPKFKENQDAVQEFLLNDKLFEGWNLNFTKAALVTLPAILLYIIFAIFKPAFVYPPESFKNVSFSTIVHKEGNCTQQLLYAINTTNGASDTIYLSPMTAVDTLLIHDVKYNEMVSLELWTKDNLMRTLSFPARDSFVTVGARCE
;
A
#
# COMPACT_ATOMS: atom_id res chain seq x y z
N MET A 1 -48.31 2.56 36.43
CA MET A 1 -47.47 1.46 35.88
C MET A 1 -46.42 2.06 34.95
N LYS A 2 -45.21 2.33 35.46
CA LYS A 2 -44.04 2.75 34.66
C LYS A 2 -43.04 1.60 34.71
N GLN A 3 -43.17 0.63 33.79
CA GLN A 3 -42.08 -0.29 33.52
C GLN A 3 -41.13 0.44 32.57
N LYS A 4 -40.04 1.00 33.12
CA LYS A 4 -38.92 1.50 32.32
C LYS A 4 -38.36 0.31 31.55
N SER A 5 -38.63 0.24 30.26
CA SER A 5 -37.98 -0.69 29.35
C SER A 5 -36.49 -0.33 29.30
N SER A 6 -35.65 -1.29 29.67
CA SER A 6 -34.20 -1.17 29.70
C SER A 6 -33.63 -1.23 28.28
N TYR A 7 -33.84 -0.19 27.48
CA TYR A 7 -33.14 -0.01 26.21
C TYR A 7 -31.90 0.86 26.43
N ARG A 8 -30.73 0.42 25.91
CA ARG A 8 -29.48 1.20 25.93
C ARG A 8 -29.51 2.45 25.04
N ILE A 9 -30.57 2.64 24.26
CA ILE A 9 -30.82 3.83 23.43
C ILE A 9 -32.21 4.39 23.78
N PRO A 10 -32.35 5.70 24.08
CA PRO A 10 -33.66 6.33 24.22
C PRO A 10 -34.35 6.45 22.86
N LEU A 11 -35.27 5.53 22.55
CA LEU A 11 -36.04 5.48 21.29
C LEU A 11 -36.77 6.80 21.00
N GLU A 12 -37.26 7.49 22.03
CA GLU A 12 -37.92 8.80 21.88
C GLU A 12 -36.98 9.85 21.28
N GLU A 13 -35.71 9.88 21.70
CA GLU A 13 -34.71 10.83 21.20
C GLU A 13 -34.42 10.59 19.71
N LEU A 14 -34.28 9.32 19.31
CA LEU A 14 -34.07 8.95 17.91
C LEU A 14 -35.28 9.30 17.03
N LEU A 15 -36.50 9.03 17.51
CA LEU A 15 -37.72 9.37 16.78
C LEU A 15 -37.89 10.89 16.64
N THR A 16 -37.46 11.68 17.64
CA THR A 16 -37.43 13.15 17.54
C THR A 16 -36.41 13.65 16.53
N LEU A 17 -35.22 13.02 16.47
CA LEU A 17 -34.19 13.34 15.48
C LEU A 17 -34.67 13.07 14.06
N ILE A 18 -35.32 11.93 13.83
CA ILE A 18 -35.88 11.55 12.53
C ILE A 18 -36.99 12.54 12.10
N LYS A 19 -37.86 12.96 13.03
CA LYS A 19 -38.86 14.01 12.75
C LYS A 19 -38.21 15.34 12.41
N ALA A 20 -37.17 15.74 13.15
CA ALA A 20 -36.43 16.98 12.90
C ALA A 20 -35.72 16.98 11.53
N SER A 21 -35.34 15.80 11.02
CA SER A 21 -34.74 15.64 9.69
C SER A 21 -35.74 15.62 8.52
N GLY A 22 -37.02 15.95 8.77
CA GLY A 22 -38.04 16.14 7.74
C GLY A 22 -38.93 14.93 7.44
N TYR A 23 -38.87 13.86 8.24
CA TYR A 23 -39.75 12.69 8.09
C TYR A 23 -40.99 12.80 8.98
N GLU A 24 -42.17 12.83 8.37
CA GLU A 24 -43.44 12.72 9.10
C GLU A 24 -43.71 11.26 9.46
N LEU A 25 -43.67 10.95 10.76
CA LEU A 25 -43.98 9.61 11.28
C LEU A 25 -45.43 9.55 11.74
N ASN A 26 -46.25 8.73 11.06
CA ASN A 26 -47.61 8.48 11.50
C ASN A 26 -47.65 7.51 12.70
N VAL A 27 -48.79 7.44 13.40
CA VAL A 27 -48.95 6.57 14.58
C VAL A 27 -48.70 5.10 14.26
N GLN A 28 -49.08 4.64 13.06
CA GLN A 28 -48.89 3.27 12.62
C GLN A 28 -47.40 2.91 12.43
N GLN A 29 -46.60 3.80 11.83
CA GLN A 29 -45.15 3.63 11.65
C GLN A 29 -44.43 3.60 13.00
N ILE A 30 -44.87 4.42 13.95
CA ILE A 30 -44.31 4.41 15.32
C ILE A 30 -44.59 3.06 16.00
N LEU A 31 -45.82 2.54 15.86
CA LEU A 31 -46.18 1.22 16.39
C LEU A 31 -45.44 0.08 15.69
N GLU A 32 -45.23 0.17 14.37
CA GLU A 32 -44.47 -0.81 13.59
C GLU A 32 -43.00 -0.83 14.04
N ILE A 33 -42.36 0.33 14.20
CA ILE A 33 -40.98 0.44 14.74
C ILE A 33 -40.89 -0.13 16.16
N GLN A 34 -41.83 0.22 17.04
CA GLN A 34 -41.87 -0.29 18.41
C GLN A 34 -42.06 -1.81 18.43
N SER A 35 -42.96 -2.34 17.58
CA SER A 35 -43.17 -3.79 17.47
C SER A 35 -41.92 -4.50 16.97
N ALA A 36 -41.24 -3.97 15.95
CA ALA A 36 -40.03 -4.56 15.38
C ALA A 36 -38.87 -4.59 16.41
N LEU A 37 -38.76 -3.56 17.25
CA LEU A 37 -37.78 -3.49 18.34
C LEU A 37 -38.12 -4.38 19.53
N LEU A 38 -39.40 -4.72 19.73
CA LEU A 38 -39.85 -5.65 20.77
C LEU A 38 -39.72 -7.12 20.33
N THR A 39 -39.90 -7.41 19.04
CA THR A 39 -39.79 -8.77 18.50
C THR A 39 -38.36 -9.17 18.16
N THR A 40 -37.49 -8.21 17.87
CA THR A 40 -36.08 -8.48 17.53
C THR A 40 -35.22 -8.38 18.78
N SER A 41 -34.46 -9.41 19.12
CA SER A 41 -33.53 -9.33 20.25
C SER A 41 -32.41 -8.31 19.91
N VAL A 42 -32.51 -7.12 20.49
CA VAL A 42 -31.52 -6.03 20.33
C VAL A 42 -30.13 -6.47 20.87
N SER A 43 -30.09 -7.50 21.72
CA SER A 43 -28.86 -8.13 22.24
C SER A 43 -27.99 -8.79 21.16
N HIS A 44 -28.59 -9.35 20.10
CA HIS A 44 -27.83 -10.03 19.04
C HIS A 44 -27.54 -9.15 17.82
N MET A 45 -28.31 -8.08 17.59
CA MET A 45 -28.20 -7.25 16.38
C MET A 45 -27.14 -6.13 16.46
N GLY A 46 -26.72 -5.76 17.68
CA GLY A 46 -25.82 -4.62 17.92
C GLY A 46 -26.45 -3.26 17.60
N LEU A 47 -25.85 -2.17 18.09
CA LEU A 47 -26.37 -0.80 17.91
C LEU A 47 -26.43 -0.37 16.43
N ALA A 48 -25.53 -0.90 15.59
CA ALA A 48 -25.47 -0.60 14.15
C ALA A 48 -26.65 -1.19 13.36
N GLY A 49 -27.28 -2.26 13.86
CA GLY A 49 -28.42 -2.92 13.20
C GLY A 49 -29.74 -2.13 13.28
N LEU A 50 -29.81 -1.13 14.16
CA LEU A 50 -31.02 -0.35 14.42
C LEU A 50 -31.54 0.37 13.16
N LYS A 51 -30.62 0.86 12.31
CA LYS A 51 -30.99 1.55 11.07
C LYS A 51 -31.71 0.64 10.08
N PHE A 52 -31.43 -0.66 10.12
CA PHE A 52 -32.03 -1.65 9.22
C PHE A 52 -33.42 -2.11 9.66
N LEU A 53 -33.78 -1.92 10.94
CA LEU A 53 -35.15 -2.12 11.41
C LEU A 53 -36.03 -0.89 11.14
N ILE A 54 -35.46 0.31 11.28
CA ILE A 54 -36.21 1.57 11.22
C ILE A 54 -36.40 2.06 9.78
N ALA A 55 -35.35 1.99 8.94
CA ALA A 55 -35.40 2.53 7.60
C ALA A 55 -36.47 1.87 6.69
N PRO A 56 -36.71 0.54 6.71
CA PRO A 56 -37.75 -0.08 5.87
C PRO A 56 -39.18 0.32 6.21
N VAL A 57 -39.43 0.85 7.41
CA VAL A 57 -40.75 1.32 7.84
C VAL A 57 -41.03 2.76 7.38
N ILE A 58 -39.98 3.56 7.18
CA ILE A 58 -40.07 5.01 6.93
C ILE A 58 -39.72 5.36 5.48
N ALA A 59 -38.69 4.74 4.92
CA ALA A 59 -38.15 5.10 3.61
C ALA A 59 -39.12 4.73 2.48
N LYS A 60 -39.38 5.69 1.57
CA LYS A 60 -40.23 5.47 0.40
C LYS A 60 -39.44 5.11 -0.86
N ASN A 61 -38.15 5.42 -0.88
CA ASN A 61 -37.24 5.16 -1.98
C ASN A 61 -35.80 4.94 -1.47
N ALA A 62 -34.89 4.52 -2.36
CA ALA A 62 -33.50 4.22 -2.01
C ALA A 62 -32.70 5.46 -1.52
N GLY A 63 -33.08 6.67 -1.97
CA GLY A 63 -32.48 7.92 -1.49
C GLY A 63 -32.86 8.20 -0.03
N ASP A 64 -34.14 8.07 0.30
CA ASP A 64 -34.66 8.22 1.66
C ASP A 64 -34.02 7.19 2.60
N GLN A 65 -33.87 5.95 2.13
CA GLN A 65 -33.26 4.88 2.93
C GLN A 65 -31.80 5.21 3.28
N ARG A 66 -31.01 5.72 2.32
CA ARG A 66 -29.62 6.14 2.56
C ARG A 66 -29.55 7.31 3.54
N HIS A 67 -30.43 8.30 3.39
CA HIS A 67 -30.48 9.45 4.27
C HIS A 67 -30.85 9.05 5.72
N LEU A 68 -31.86 8.17 5.89
CA LEU A 68 -32.20 7.57 7.18
C LEU A 68 -31.05 6.77 7.79
N HIS A 69 -30.33 5.98 6.98
CA HIS A 69 -29.14 5.26 7.46
C HIS A 69 -28.08 6.24 7.99
N GLN A 70 -27.82 7.33 7.28
CA GLN A 70 -26.85 8.36 7.70
C GLN A 70 -27.25 9.05 9.01
N ILE A 71 -28.53 9.40 9.17
CA ILE A 71 -29.05 10.03 10.39
C ILE A 71 -28.84 9.10 11.60
N ILE A 72 -29.18 7.82 11.44
CA ILE A 72 -29.09 6.84 12.51
C ILE A 72 -27.62 6.51 12.82
N ASP A 73 -26.76 6.40 11.81
CA ASP A 73 -25.31 6.20 11.98
C ASP A 73 -24.65 7.39 12.70
N ALA A 74 -25.01 8.63 12.32
CA ALA A 74 -24.53 9.84 12.98
C ALA A 74 -24.95 9.86 14.46
N TYR A 75 -26.20 9.52 14.76
CA TYR A 75 -26.70 9.41 16.13
C TYR A 75 -25.95 8.35 16.94
N ILE A 76 -25.67 7.18 16.35
CA ILE A 76 -24.89 6.12 17.01
C ILE A 76 -23.44 6.57 17.23
N ALA A 77 -22.83 7.25 16.26
CA ALA A 77 -21.47 7.75 16.37
C ALA A 77 -21.33 8.82 17.47
N GLU A 78 -22.28 9.76 17.54
CA GLU A 78 -22.35 10.78 18.58
C GLU A 78 -22.36 10.16 19.98
N LYS A 79 -23.21 9.14 20.20
CA LYS A 79 -23.32 8.43 21.48
C LYS A 79 -22.14 7.49 21.78
N LYS A 80 -21.25 7.22 20.80
CA LYS A 80 -20.05 6.36 20.95
C LYS A 80 -18.75 7.12 21.23
N THR A 81 -18.73 8.46 21.22
CA THR A 81 -17.47 9.21 21.28
C THR A 81 -16.72 9.06 22.62
N ILE A 82 -15.60 8.35 22.55
CA ILE A 82 -14.47 8.40 23.49
C ILE A 82 -13.70 9.70 23.23
N VAL A 83 -13.39 10.41 24.32
CA VAL A 83 -12.63 11.67 24.36
C VAL A 83 -11.28 11.54 23.63
N THR A 84 -11.06 12.32 22.58
CA THR A 84 -9.71 12.57 22.05
C THR A 84 -8.99 13.59 22.93
N PRO A 85 -7.72 13.36 23.33
CA PRO A 85 -6.99 14.34 24.13
C PRO A 85 -6.63 15.58 23.29
N PRO A 86 -6.55 16.76 23.92
CA PRO A 86 -6.25 18.01 23.22
C PRO A 86 -4.81 18.02 22.70
N ILE A 87 -4.65 18.40 21.44
CA ILE A 87 -3.36 18.59 20.79
C ILE A 87 -2.71 19.87 21.34
N ARG A 88 -1.45 19.80 21.79
CA ARG A 88 -0.71 20.93 22.37
C ARG A 88 -0.37 21.99 21.29
N PRO A 89 -0.43 23.30 21.60
CA PRO A 89 -0.32 24.39 20.61
C PRO A 89 1.06 24.51 19.90
N PHE A 90 2.14 24.07 20.54
CA PHE A 90 3.50 24.21 19.98
C PHE A 90 3.75 23.35 18.73
N THR A 91 3.09 22.19 18.60
CA THR A 91 3.25 21.31 17.43
C THR A 91 2.56 21.85 16.18
N GLN A 92 1.51 22.66 16.35
CA GLN A 92 0.77 23.29 15.24
C GLN A 92 1.57 24.45 14.61
N TRP A 93 2.31 25.19 15.44
CA TRP A 93 3.23 26.25 14.99
C TRP A 93 4.44 25.71 14.22
N LEU A 94 5.03 24.60 14.69
CA LEU A 94 6.19 23.97 14.01
C LEU A 94 5.82 23.37 12.64
N HIS A 95 4.58 22.90 12.50
CA HIS A 95 4.09 22.30 11.26
C HIS A 95 3.75 23.37 10.20
N THR A 96 3.21 24.52 10.63
CA THR A 96 2.84 25.64 9.74
C THR A 96 4.06 26.40 9.21
N HIS A 97 5.17 26.45 9.96
CA HIS A 97 6.36 27.23 9.58
C HIS A 97 7.56 26.37 9.15
N LYS A 98 7.32 25.12 8.71
CA LYS A 98 8.36 24.13 8.37
C LYS A 98 9.39 24.62 7.34
N LYS A 99 8.99 25.48 6.39
CA LYS A 99 9.89 26.10 5.41
C LYS A 99 10.78 27.18 6.02
N GLN A 100 10.26 27.96 6.96
CA GLN A 100 11.02 29.02 7.65
C GLN A 100 12.01 28.44 8.66
N VAL A 101 11.64 27.37 9.37
CA VAL A 101 12.56 26.66 10.28
C VAL A 101 13.71 26.02 9.50
N PHE A 102 13.45 25.51 8.28
CA PHE A 102 14.49 24.99 7.40
C PHE A 102 15.41 26.10 6.88
N ALA A 103 14.85 27.24 6.47
CA ALA A 103 15.64 28.41 6.06
C ALA A 103 16.51 28.96 7.20
N LEU A 104 16.00 29.00 8.44
CA LEU A 104 16.75 29.46 9.61
C LEU A 104 17.93 28.54 9.94
N LYS A 105 17.78 27.21 9.74
CA LYS A 105 18.87 26.25 9.90
C LYS A 105 19.95 26.41 8.84
N ILE A 106 19.57 26.67 7.58
CA ILE A 106 20.51 26.96 6.51
C ILE A 106 21.26 28.27 6.80
N ALA A 107 20.55 29.31 7.25
CA ALA A 107 21.15 30.59 7.62
C ALA A 107 22.13 30.44 8.80
N ALA A 108 21.78 29.67 9.83
CA ALA A 108 22.67 29.38 10.95
C ALA A 108 23.92 28.58 10.53
N PHE A 109 23.78 27.61 9.62
CA PHE A 109 24.91 26.88 9.06
C PHE A 109 25.82 27.77 8.22
N LEU A 110 25.26 28.62 7.35
CA LEU A 110 26.02 29.62 6.58
C LEU A 110 26.75 30.59 7.51
N LEU A 111 26.13 31.00 8.62
CA LEU A 111 26.75 31.88 9.60
C LEU A 111 27.93 31.17 10.28
N ILE A 112 27.82 29.90 10.64
CA ILE A 112 28.95 29.11 11.20
C ILE A 112 30.09 28.98 10.18
N VAL A 113 29.78 28.72 8.91
CA VAL A 113 30.79 28.64 7.83
C VAL A 113 31.46 29.99 7.62
N ILE A 114 30.71 31.08 7.54
CA ILE A 114 31.25 32.45 7.41
C ILE A 114 32.11 32.79 8.62
N THR A 115 31.67 32.45 9.84
CA THR A 115 32.44 32.71 11.06
C THR A 115 33.72 31.89 11.09
N GLY A 116 33.70 30.63 10.61
CA GLY A 116 34.88 29.80 10.45
C GLY A 116 35.86 30.34 9.41
N VAL A 117 35.36 30.86 8.28
CA VAL A 117 36.17 31.53 7.25
C VAL A 117 36.77 32.82 7.79
N VAL A 118 36.01 33.64 8.51
CA VAL A 118 36.50 34.89 9.13
C VAL A 118 37.52 34.61 10.23
N PHE A 119 37.30 33.59 11.06
CA PHE A 119 38.26 33.17 12.09
C PHE A 119 39.57 32.67 11.46
N TYR A 120 39.48 31.87 10.39
CA TYR A 120 40.65 31.41 9.65
C TYR A 120 41.42 32.56 9.00
N LEU A 121 40.73 33.52 8.38
CA LEU A 121 41.33 34.74 7.83
C LEU A 121 41.99 35.59 8.93
N TYR A 122 41.37 35.71 10.10
CA TYR A 122 41.90 36.45 11.26
C TYR A 122 43.16 35.78 11.83
N THR A 123 43.18 34.45 11.93
CA THR A 123 44.36 33.71 12.42
C THR A 123 45.53 33.76 11.44
N ASN A 124 45.26 33.75 10.12
CA ASN A 124 46.32 33.77 9.12
C ASN A 124 46.91 35.18 8.92
N ASN A 125 46.15 36.24 9.19
CA ASN A 125 46.64 37.61 9.13
C ASN A 125 47.56 37.98 10.31
N LYS A 126 47.48 37.25 11.43
CA LYS A 126 48.40 37.44 12.59
C LYS A 126 49.82 36.92 12.36
N ASN A 127 50.01 36.02 11.39
CA ASN A 127 51.33 35.48 11.05
C ASN A 127 52.11 36.38 10.08
N ASN A 128 51.51 37.45 9.57
CA ASN A 128 52.16 38.45 8.75
C ASN A 128 52.28 39.77 9.54
N THR A 129 53.17 39.80 10.52
CA THR A 129 53.67 41.08 11.04
C THR A 129 54.80 41.52 10.12
N PRO A 130 54.68 42.66 9.41
CA PRO A 130 55.77 43.19 8.61
C PRO A 130 56.84 43.77 9.52
N GLU A 131 58.06 43.24 9.42
CA GLU A 131 59.25 43.86 9.97
C GLU A 131 59.45 45.24 9.31
N ALA A 132 59.64 46.26 10.14
CA ALA A 132 59.53 47.66 9.77
C ALA A 132 60.65 48.11 8.82
N ALA A 133 60.28 48.46 7.58
CA ALA A 133 61.05 49.38 6.76
C ALA A 133 60.44 50.79 6.89
N LYS A 134 61.25 51.75 7.36
CA LYS A 134 60.99 53.19 7.23
C LYS A 134 62.07 53.81 6.32
N PRO A 135 61.80 54.97 5.70
CA PRO A 135 61.96 55.14 4.26
C PRO A 135 63.12 56.07 3.91
N THR A 136 63.60 56.02 2.67
CA THR A 136 64.32 57.17 2.10
C THR A 136 64.01 57.32 0.62
N THR A 137 63.28 58.39 0.33
CA THR A 137 63.12 59.03 -0.97
C THR A 137 64.40 59.76 -1.38
N LEU A 138 64.81 59.61 -2.64
CA LEU A 138 65.73 60.50 -3.39
C LEU A 138 65.24 61.97 -3.33
N PRO A 139 66.11 63.03 -3.43
CA PRO A 139 66.95 63.28 -4.61
C PRO A 139 68.30 64.06 -4.42
N LYS A 140 69.10 64.09 -5.51
CA LYS A 140 70.19 65.02 -5.96
C LYS A 140 70.76 66.09 -4.99
N GLN A 141 72.09 66.24 -4.94
CA GLN A 141 72.84 67.41 -5.49
C GLN A 141 74.37 67.34 -5.33
N ASP A 142 75.05 68.02 -6.25
CA ASP A 142 76.49 68.31 -6.36
C ASP A 142 77.05 69.20 -5.25
N THR A 143 78.39 69.26 -5.21
CA THR A 143 79.26 70.42 -4.87
C THR A 143 79.94 70.46 -3.49
N VAL A 144 81.24 70.11 -3.50
CA VAL A 144 82.44 70.78 -2.91
C VAL A 144 82.45 71.20 -1.41
N VAL A 145 83.53 70.78 -0.72
CA VAL A 145 84.48 71.58 0.12
C VAL A 145 84.89 70.87 1.44
N ALA A 146 86.19 70.54 1.49
CA ALA A 146 87.18 70.53 2.59
C ALA A 146 87.01 69.70 3.90
N LYS A 147 87.89 68.68 4.02
CA LYS A 147 89.07 68.50 4.94
C LYS A 147 88.98 68.95 6.42
N PRO A 148 89.86 68.46 7.35
CA PRO A 148 90.86 67.37 7.29
C PRO A 148 90.98 66.45 8.55
N GLU A 149 91.89 65.45 8.44
CA GLU A 149 92.71 64.82 9.51
C GLU A 149 92.03 63.82 10.48
N ALA A 150 92.62 62.68 10.89
CA ALA A 150 93.97 62.11 10.83
C ALA A 150 93.84 60.55 10.94
N LYS A 151 94.47 59.75 10.05
CA LYS A 151 95.77 59.03 10.19
C LYS A 151 95.74 57.75 11.08
N PRO A 152 96.69 56.80 10.95
CA PRO A 152 96.42 55.48 10.39
C PRO A 152 96.89 54.32 11.30
N ALA A 153 96.49 53.07 11.00
CA ALA A 153 97.27 51.90 11.40
C ALA A 153 97.06 50.72 10.45
N SER A 154 98.19 50.07 10.17
CA SER A 154 98.54 49.19 9.07
C SER A 154 98.21 47.71 9.30
N PRO A 155 98.40 46.85 8.29
CA PRO A 155 97.84 45.50 8.19
C PRO A 155 98.80 44.42 8.72
N VAL A 156 98.26 43.24 9.01
CA VAL A 156 99.00 42.00 9.29
C VAL A 156 98.60 41.01 8.18
N LYS A 157 99.43 40.84 7.14
CA LYS A 157 100.47 39.81 7.00
C LYS A 157 99.94 38.38 7.21
N THR A 158 99.75 37.67 6.10
CA THR A 158 99.95 36.20 6.09
C THR A 158 100.93 35.86 4.98
N GLN A 159 101.88 35.03 5.35
CA GLN A 159 103.16 34.77 4.71
C GLN A 159 103.03 33.97 3.43
N ALA A 160 103.91 34.30 2.48
CA ALA A 160 104.30 33.42 1.39
C ALA A 160 105.07 32.20 1.93
N SER A 161 104.84 31.04 1.32
CA SER A 161 105.80 29.94 1.31
C SER A 161 105.94 29.46 -0.13
N THR A 162 107.13 29.66 -0.65
CA THR A 162 107.62 29.32 -1.98
C THR A 162 107.76 27.81 -2.10
N THR A 163 107.21 27.19 -3.15
CA THR A 163 107.76 25.92 -3.67
C THR A 163 107.53 25.81 -5.18
N ILE A 164 108.62 26.08 -5.90
CA ILE A 164 109.15 25.35 -7.06
C ILE A 164 108.14 24.94 -8.15
N ALA A 165 108.18 25.70 -9.25
CA ALA A 165 107.68 25.27 -10.55
C ALA A 165 108.45 24.05 -11.08
N PRO A 166 107.76 23.20 -11.86
CA PRO A 166 108.28 22.83 -13.16
C PRO A 166 107.29 23.29 -14.24
N ALA A 167 107.83 23.82 -15.33
CA ALA A 167 107.09 24.28 -16.50
C ALA A 167 106.10 23.21 -16.97
N LYS A 168 104.80 23.52 -16.88
CA LYS A 168 103.72 22.82 -17.57
C LYS A 168 103.06 23.83 -18.50
N THR A 169 102.94 23.45 -19.77
CA THR A 169 102.11 24.12 -20.77
C THR A 169 100.72 24.38 -20.19
N ASN A 170 100.31 25.65 -20.10
CA ASN A 170 98.99 26.04 -19.60
C ASN A 170 97.93 25.58 -20.60
N HIS A 171 97.33 24.41 -20.35
CA HIS A 171 96.12 24.04 -21.04
C HIS A 171 94.96 24.89 -20.50
N THR A 172 94.27 25.63 -21.37
CA THR A 172 93.19 26.54 -20.97
C THR A 172 91.92 26.18 -21.72
N ILE A 173 90.82 25.98 -20.98
CA ILE A 173 89.50 25.71 -21.57
C ILE A 173 88.76 27.04 -21.69
N THR A 174 88.46 27.44 -22.91
CA THR A 174 87.59 28.59 -23.19
C THR A 174 86.22 28.06 -23.62
N ALA A 175 85.17 28.43 -22.89
CA ALA A 175 83.80 28.02 -23.22
C ALA A 175 82.88 29.22 -23.35
N THR A 176 82.10 29.26 -24.43
CA THR A 176 81.12 30.32 -24.73
C THR A 176 79.72 29.74 -24.82
N VAL A 177 78.76 30.42 -24.20
CA VAL A 177 77.34 30.02 -24.22
C VAL A 177 76.60 30.89 -25.22
N THR A 178 75.86 30.26 -26.12
CA THR A 178 74.99 30.92 -27.10
C THR A 178 73.56 30.43 -26.90
N ALA A 179 72.65 31.35 -26.57
CA ALA A 179 71.23 31.07 -26.44
C ALA A 179 70.59 30.83 -27.83
N SER A 180 69.57 29.96 -27.89
CA SER A 180 68.89 29.65 -29.17
C SER A 180 67.83 30.68 -29.60
N GLU A 181 67.49 31.62 -28.71
CA GLU A 181 66.40 32.60 -28.87
C GLU A 181 65.01 31.97 -29.10
N ARG A 182 64.86 30.66 -28.87
CA ARG A 182 63.60 29.93 -28.95
C ARG A 182 63.06 29.65 -27.55
N TYR A 183 62.27 30.59 -27.03
CA TYR A 183 61.71 30.52 -25.69
C TYR A 183 60.74 29.35 -25.47
N ILE A 184 60.84 28.70 -24.31
CA ILE A 184 59.89 27.70 -23.83
C ILE A 184 58.59 28.41 -23.46
N ARG A 185 57.44 27.93 -23.94
CA ARG A 185 56.12 28.40 -23.47
C ARG A 185 55.72 27.61 -22.22
N PRO A 186 55.74 28.19 -21.01
CA PRO A 186 55.42 27.44 -19.81
C PRO A 186 53.92 27.13 -19.72
N VAL A 187 53.57 25.94 -19.23
CA VAL A 187 52.17 25.53 -19.03
C VAL A 187 51.73 25.91 -17.61
N PRO A 188 50.65 26.71 -17.44
CA PRO A 188 50.15 27.07 -16.11
C PRO A 188 49.55 25.84 -15.41
N ILE A 189 49.72 25.75 -14.09
CA ILE A 189 49.09 24.71 -13.28
C ILE A 189 47.62 25.09 -13.05
N ASP A 190 46.67 24.21 -13.41
CA ASP A 190 45.25 24.43 -13.16
C ASP A 190 44.89 24.04 -11.71
N ILE A 191 45.22 24.96 -10.80
CA ILE A 191 45.02 24.82 -9.35
C ILE A 191 43.52 24.73 -9.00
N ASN A 192 42.64 25.27 -9.86
CA ASN A 192 41.19 25.26 -9.64
C ASN A 192 40.62 23.86 -9.60
N LEU A 193 41.04 22.98 -10.51
CA LEU A 193 40.53 21.62 -10.61
C LEU A 193 40.92 20.77 -9.39
N GLN A 194 42.16 20.92 -8.91
CA GLN A 194 42.67 20.17 -7.76
C GLN A 194 42.00 20.60 -6.45
N LEU A 195 41.84 21.90 -6.22
CA LEU A 195 41.16 22.41 -5.02
C LEU A 195 39.66 22.14 -5.06
N SER A 196 39.00 22.27 -6.21
CA SER A 196 37.58 21.97 -6.32
C SER A 196 37.28 20.49 -6.09
N MET A 197 38.14 19.60 -6.58
CA MET A 197 37.98 18.16 -6.33
C MET A 197 38.19 17.83 -4.85
N THR A 198 39.24 18.34 -4.21
CA THR A 198 39.54 18.01 -2.81
C THR A 198 38.50 18.60 -1.84
N PHE A 199 38.24 19.90 -1.91
CA PHE A 199 37.24 20.54 -1.04
C PHE A 199 35.81 20.09 -1.36
N GLY A 200 35.51 19.90 -2.65
CA GLY A 200 34.23 19.41 -3.12
C GLY A 200 33.91 18.00 -2.64
N THR A 201 34.87 17.08 -2.70
CA THR A 201 34.69 15.70 -2.21
C THR A 201 34.56 15.65 -0.70
N ILE A 202 35.36 16.43 0.05
CA ILE A 202 35.23 16.51 1.52
C ILE A 202 33.85 17.07 1.90
N ALA A 203 33.41 18.17 1.28
CA ALA A 203 32.08 18.73 1.50
C ALA A 203 30.97 17.75 1.11
N GLY A 204 31.15 17.03 0.01
CA GLY A 204 30.24 15.97 -0.45
C GLY A 204 30.15 14.79 0.50
N ILE A 205 31.27 14.33 1.07
CA ILE A 205 31.30 13.27 2.08
C ILE A 205 30.58 13.73 3.35
N ILE A 206 30.82 14.97 3.80
CA ILE A 206 30.17 15.53 5.00
C ILE A 206 28.65 15.65 4.76
N MET A 207 28.22 16.18 3.61
CA MET A 207 26.81 16.27 3.24
C MET A 207 26.15 14.88 3.13
N ALA A 208 26.81 13.92 2.48
CA ALA A 208 26.33 12.53 2.40
C ALA A 208 26.18 11.92 3.80
N TRP A 209 27.15 12.14 4.68
CA TRP A 209 27.11 11.68 6.07
C TRP A 209 25.96 12.32 6.86
N ILE A 210 25.75 13.64 6.73
CA ILE A 210 24.63 14.35 7.37
C ILE A 210 23.28 13.86 6.86
N VAL A 211 23.10 13.69 5.54
CA VAL A 211 21.84 13.24 4.95
C VAL A 211 21.55 11.78 5.32
N VAL A 212 22.55 10.90 5.25
CA VAL A 212 22.43 9.50 5.68
C VAL A 212 22.14 9.42 7.17
N TYR A 213 22.80 10.24 8.00
CA TYR A 213 22.54 10.31 9.43
C TYR A 213 21.13 10.82 9.74
N GLU A 214 20.65 11.86 9.05
CA GLU A 214 19.27 12.32 9.16
C GLU A 214 18.26 11.27 8.69
N HIS A 215 18.57 10.54 7.62
CA HIS A 215 17.70 9.50 7.09
C HIS A 215 17.63 8.33 8.06
N ARG A 216 18.78 7.87 8.58
CA ARG A 216 18.87 6.85 9.62
C ARG A 216 18.13 7.27 10.88
N LYS A 217 18.33 8.51 11.33
CA LYS A 217 17.61 9.06 12.48
C LYS A 217 16.10 9.18 12.23
N LYS A 218 15.66 9.54 11.01
CA LYS A 218 14.22 9.55 10.65
C LYS A 218 13.65 8.14 10.55
N MET A 219 14.43 7.16 10.11
CA MET A 219 14.04 5.75 10.12
C MET A 219 13.95 5.24 11.56
N ASP A 220 14.95 5.51 12.42
CA ASP A 220 14.91 5.18 13.85
C ASP A 220 13.77 5.90 14.58
N LEU A 221 13.43 7.15 14.20
CA LEU A 221 12.31 7.88 14.80
C LEU A 221 10.96 7.38 14.30
N LYS A 222 10.89 6.94 13.03
CA LYS A 222 9.72 6.26 12.46
C LYS A 222 9.58 4.86 13.03
N GLU A 223 10.67 4.15 13.29
CA GLU A 223 10.70 2.86 13.98
C GLU A 223 10.36 3.02 15.45
N LYS A 224 10.81 4.07 16.13
CA LYS A 224 10.39 4.40 17.50
C LYS A 224 8.92 4.82 17.57
N ARG A 225 8.42 5.65 16.65
CA ARG A 225 6.98 5.94 16.54
C ARG A 225 6.18 4.69 16.18
N ARG A 226 6.66 3.87 15.24
CA ARG A 226 6.06 2.57 14.92
C ARG A 226 6.20 1.57 16.07
N ALA A 227 7.20 1.70 16.94
CA ALA A 227 7.35 0.88 18.15
C ALA A 227 6.48 1.40 19.28
N GLU A 228 6.17 2.69 19.35
CA GLU A 228 5.19 3.31 20.26
C GLU A 228 3.75 3.02 19.79
N ASP A 229 3.48 3.12 18.49
CA ASP A 229 2.23 2.67 17.86
C ASP A 229 2.11 1.14 17.95
N ALA A 230 3.22 0.41 17.78
CA ALA A 230 3.28 -1.02 18.02
C ALA A 230 3.40 -1.38 19.50
N ILE A 231 3.55 -0.46 20.46
CA ILE A 231 3.37 -0.77 21.89
C ILE A 231 1.87 -0.95 22.18
N PHE A 232 0.99 -0.42 21.32
CA PHE A 232 -0.42 -0.81 21.26
C PHE A 232 -0.65 -2.22 20.65
N VAL A 233 0.31 -2.75 19.89
CA VAL A 233 0.27 -4.09 19.23
C VAL A 233 1.15 -5.14 19.98
N LYS A 234 2.16 -4.73 20.74
CA LYS A 234 3.15 -5.58 21.45
C LYS A 234 2.65 -6.14 22.78
N ARG A 235 1.33 -6.20 23.00
CA ARG A 235 0.74 -7.17 23.94
C ARG A 235 0.48 -8.53 23.29
N GLY A 236 0.58 -8.66 21.97
CA GLY A 236 0.67 -9.95 21.27
C GLY A 236 2.13 -10.33 21.05
N GLY A 237 2.67 -11.20 21.91
CA GLY A 237 4.07 -11.61 21.85
C GLY A 237 4.46 -12.28 20.52
N THR A 238 5.76 -12.25 20.25
CA THR A 238 6.47 -13.07 19.24
C THR A 238 6.09 -14.55 19.39
N ARG A 239 5.01 -14.96 18.74
CA ARG A 239 4.76 -16.37 18.42
C ARG A 239 5.32 -16.61 17.03
N LYS A 240 6.11 -17.68 16.91
CA LYS A 240 6.49 -18.26 15.62
C LYS A 240 5.21 -18.41 14.78
N PHE A 241 5.30 -17.97 13.53
CA PHE A 241 4.30 -18.23 12.50
C PHE A 241 4.03 -19.74 12.46
N VAL A 242 2.85 -20.15 12.90
CA VAL A 242 2.29 -21.46 12.54
C VAL A 242 1.58 -21.17 11.23
N GLY A 243 2.08 -21.75 10.14
CA GLY A 243 1.57 -21.46 8.80
C GLY A 243 0.05 -21.64 8.72
N PRO A 244 -0.64 -21.01 7.74
CA PRO A 244 -2.02 -21.31 7.45
C PRO A 244 -2.06 -22.70 6.81
N GLY A 245 -1.88 -23.73 7.62
CA GLY A 245 -2.08 -25.11 7.22
C GLY A 245 -3.56 -25.31 6.94
N TYR A 246 -3.88 -25.65 5.70
CA TYR A 246 -5.00 -26.54 5.45
C TYR A 246 -4.59 -27.91 6.02
N GLU A 247 -4.59 -28.03 7.36
CA GLU A 247 -4.46 -29.32 8.02
C GLU A 247 -5.74 -30.10 7.72
N SER A 248 -5.59 -31.04 6.80
CA SER A 248 -6.44 -32.22 6.74
C SER A 248 -6.34 -32.94 8.09
N GLU A 249 -7.50 -33.19 8.70
CA GLU A 249 -7.73 -34.06 9.86
C GLU A 249 -7.29 -33.53 11.24
N GLY A 250 -8.20 -32.84 11.93
CA GLY A 250 -8.07 -32.60 13.37
C GLY A 250 -8.85 -31.39 13.92
N THR A 251 -10.12 -31.60 14.22
CA THR A 251 -11.06 -30.92 15.16
C THR A 251 -10.63 -29.68 15.99
N TRP A 252 -9.98 -28.67 15.41
CA TRP A 252 -9.95 -27.32 15.96
C TRP A 252 -10.44 -26.34 14.89
N ALA A 253 -11.64 -25.80 15.08
CA ALA A 253 -12.22 -24.81 14.17
C ALA A 253 -11.25 -23.63 14.04
N GLN A 254 -10.67 -23.48 12.84
CA GLN A 254 -9.82 -22.33 12.51
C GLN A 254 -10.60 -21.04 12.83
N PRO A 255 -9.98 -20.04 13.47
CA PRO A 255 -10.67 -18.83 13.87
C PRO A 255 -11.04 -18.01 12.63
N THR A 256 -12.31 -18.11 12.26
CA THR A 256 -12.86 -17.49 11.05
C THR A 256 -13.06 -15.99 11.22
N VAL A 257 -12.58 -15.19 10.27
CA VAL A 257 -12.93 -13.77 10.17
C VAL A 257 -14.43 -13.64 10.00
N LEU A 258 -15.10 -12.88 10.87
CA LEU A 258 -16.53 -12.61 10.76
C LEU A 258 -16.72 -11.21 10.20
N PHE A 259 -17.24 -11.11 8.99
CA PHE A 259 -17.64 -9.82 8.43
C PHE A 259 -18.99 -9.36 9.01
N PRO A 260 -19.18 -8.03 9.17
CA PRO A 260 -20.47 -7.47 9.54
C PRO A 260 -21.59 -7.92 8.59
N ASP A 261 -22.80 -8.07 9.12
CA ASP A 261 -23.99 -8.39 8.30
C ASP A 261 -24.26 -7.30 7.25
N ARG A 262 -24.60 -7.74 6.04
CA ARG A 262 -24.83 -6.91 4.84
C ARG A 262 -26.21 -7.11 4.21
N ASP A 263 -27.10 -7.85 4.87
CA ASP A 263 -28.47 -8.12 4.40
C ASP A 263 -29.26 -6.86 4.01
N TYR A 264 -28.90 -5.70 4.56
CA TYR A 264 -29.51 -4.41 4.24
C TYR A 264 -29.23 -3.89 2.83
N LEU A 265 -28.23 -4.45 2.13
CA LEU A 265 -27.94 -4.12 0.73
C LEU A 265 -28.92 -4.81 -0.23
N ILE A 266 -29.68 -5.79 0.26
CA ILE A 266 -30.62 -6.56 -0.53
C ILE A 266 -31.89 -5.74 -0.72
N HIS A 267 -32.21 -5.42 -1.97
CA HIS A 267 -33.40 -4.64 -2.30
C HIS A 267 -34.65 -5.52 -2.15
N VAL A 268 -35.66 -4.99 -1.45
CA VAL A 268 -36.94 -5.67 -1.21
C VAL A 268 -37.91 -5.33 -2.34
N PRO A 269 -38.20 -6.25 -3.27
CA PRO A 269 -39.09 -5.97 -4.40
C PRO A 269 -40.54 -5.76 -3.94
N PRO A 270 -41.37 -5.06 -4.74
CA PRO A 270 -42.81 -4.90 -4.46
C PRO A 270 -43.57 -6.22 -4.32
N SER A 271 -43.09 -7.31 -4.92
CA SER A 271 -43.64 -8.67 -4.76
C SER A 271 -43.60 -9.12 -3.30
N ILE A 272 -42.54 -8.78 -2.55
CA ILE A 272 -42.45 -9.07 -1.12
C ILE A 272 -43.50 -8.27 -0.34
N GLN A 273 -43.74 -7.00 -0.67
CA GLN A 273 -44.81 -6.23 -0.01
C GLN A 273 -46.19 -6.87 -0.22
N LYS A 274 -46.45 -7.42 -1.41
CA LYS A 274 -47.68 -8.18 -1.68
C LYS A 274 -47.77 -9.45 -0.84
N ILE A 275 -46.67 -10.22 -0.73
CA ILE A 275 -46.60 -11.39 0.18
C ILE A 275 -47.01 -10.99 1.61
N LYS A 276 -46.42 -9.90 2.11
CA LYS A 276 -46.72 -9.36 3.45
C LYS A 276 -48.21 -9.03 3.61
N SER A 277 -48.82 -8.41 2.60
CA SER A 277 -50.25 -8.07 2.63
C SER A 277 -51.15 -9.32 2.68
N PHE A 278 -50.79 -10.37 1.96
CA PHE A 278 -51.54 -11.62 1.96
C PHE A 278 -51.42 -12.37 3.27
N PHE A 279 -50.22 -12.43 3.88
CA PHE A 279 -50.06 -13.07 5.18
C PHE A 279 -50.77 -12.35 6.33
N LYS A 280 -50.99 -11.03 6.21
CA LYS A 280 -51.81 -10.24 7.14
C LYS A 280 -53.32 -10.43 6.94
N LYS A 281 -53.77 -10.99 5.81
CA LYS A 281 -55.20 -11.18 5.53
C LYS A 281 -55.78 -12.19 6.52
N GLN A 282 -56.86 -11.79 7.18
CA GLN A 282 -57.56 -12.66 8.14
C GLN A 282 -58.22 -13.84 7.42
N ALA A 283 -58.24 -15.00 8.07
CA ALA A 283 -58.96 -16.16 7.58
C ALA A 283 -60.44 -16.04 7.93
N ALA A 284 -61.30 -16.40 6.98
CA ALA A 284 -62.69 -16.67 7.28
C ALA A 284 -62.77 -17.98 8.07
N VAL A 285 -63.54 -18.01 9.15
CA VAL A 285 -63.77 -19.26 9.89
C VAL A 285 -64.60 -20.19 9.00
N HIS A 286 -64.07 -21.38 8.68
CA HIS A 286 -64.70 -22.34 7.75
C HIS A 286 -66.10 -22.78 8.21
N ASN A 287 -66.34 -22.79 9.53
CA ASN A 287 -67.65 -23.01 10.14
C ASN A 287 -68.03 -21.80 10.99
N PRO A 288 -68.59 -20.74 10.38
CA PRO A 288 -69.01 -19.57 11.14
C PRO A 288 -70.11 -19.98 12.14
N GLY A 289 -69.97 -19.59 13.40
CA GLY A 289 -71.00 -19.84 14.40
C GLY A 289 -72.35 -19.25 13.97
N LEU A 290 -73.45 -19.92 14.28
CA LEU A 290 -74.78 -19.34 14.03
C LEU A 290 -74.92 -18.08 14.90
N ASN A 291 -75.15 -16.91 14.27
CA ASN A 291 -75.46 -15.71 15.03
C ASN A 291 -76.95 -15.75 15.38
N ILE A 292 -77.25 -16.33 16.55
CA ILE A 292 -78.62 -16.57 17.02
C ILE A 292 -79.44 -15.27 17.00
N GLN A 293 -78.90 -14.17 17.55
CA GLN A 293 -79.60 -12.89 17.61
C GLN A 293 -79.95 -12.31 16.24
N LYS A 294 -79.00 -12.31 15.30
CA LYS A 294 -79.23 -11.81 13.93
C LYS A 294 -80.16 -12.73 13.14
N SER A 295 -80.07 -14.05 13.37
CA SER A 295 -80.96 -15.04 12.75
C SER A 295 -82.41 -14.85 13.19
N ILE A 296 -82.64 -14.62 14.50
CA ILE A 296 -83.97 -14.31 15.05
C ILE A 296 -84.50 -13.03 14.42
N HIS A 297 -83.72 -11.94 14.42
CA HIS A 297 -84.16 -10.66 13.85
C HIS A 297 -84.50 -10.78 12.35
N LYS A 298 -83.69 -11.50 11.58
CA LYS A 298 -83.92 -11.68 10.14
C LYS A 298 -85.14 -12.55 9.87
N SER A 299 -85.37 -13.58 10.67
CA SER A 299 -86.55 -14.46 10.57
C SER A 299 -87.83 -13.71 10.94
N VAL A 300 -87.81 -12.88 12.00
CA VAL A 300 -88.95 -12.03 12.38
C VAL A 300 -89.28 -11.02 11.29
N ARG A 301 -88.27 -10.38 10.70
CA ARG A 301 -88.47 -9.46 9.55
C ARG A 301 -88.97 -10.17 8.30
N ASN A 302 -88.65 -11.46 8.13
CA ASN A 302 -89.14 -12.30 7.04
C ASN A 302 -90.49 -12.96 7.39
N ALA A 303 -91.38 -12.24 8.09
CA ALA A 303 -92.71 -12.69 8.49
C ALA A 303 -92.75 -14.06 9.21
N GLY A 304 -91.70 -14.41 9.95
CA GLY A 304 -91.61 -15.68 10.68
C GLY A 304 -90.98 -16.83 9.90
N PHE A 305 -90.62 -16.65 8.62
CA PHE A 305 -89.88 -17.65 7.87
C PHE A 305 -88.41 -17.72 8.32
N THR A 306 -87.95 -18.93 8.65
CA THR A 306 -86.62 -19.16 9.24
C THR A 306 -85.53 -18.70 8.28
N SER A 307 -84.72 -17.74 8.72
CA SER A 307 -83.63 -17.14 7.97
C SER A 307 -82.36 -17.12 8.82
N LEU A 308 -81.54 -18.16 8.70
CA LEU A 308 -80.31 -18.32 9.46
C LEU A 308 -79.24 -17.32 8.99
N VAL A 309 -78.64 -16.61 9.95
CA VAL A 309 -77.55 -15.65 9.73
C VAL A 309 -76.35 -16.12 10.54
N TYR A 310 -75.26 -16.47 9.85
CA TYR A 310 -74.02 -16.91 10.46
C TYR A 310 -73.11 -15.72 10.78
N SER A 311 -72.23 -15.89 11.77
CA SER A 311 -71.25 -14.87 12.18
C SER A 311 -70.09 -14.81 11.19
N ASN A 312 -69.84 -13.65 10.58
CA ASN A 312 -68.61 -13.43 9.81
C ASN A 312 -67.43 -13.17 10.78
N GLU A 313 -67.10 -14.17 11.59
CA GLU A 313 -65.93 -14.10 12.46
C GLU A 313 -64.67 -14.29 11.63
N TRP A 314 -63.75 -13.36 11.81
CA TRP A 314 -62.43 -13.37 11.21
C TRP A 314 -61.43 -13.86 12.24
N LYS A 315 -60.60 -14.81 11.85
CA LYS A 315 -59.51 -15.32 12.70
C LYS A 315 -58.18 -14.83 12.17
N ASP A 316 -57.34 -14.30 13.05
CA ASP A 316 -55.95 -14.03 12.72
C ASP A 316 -55.25 -15.33 12.31
N ARG A 317 -54.64 -15.33 11.13
CA ARG A 317 -53.79 -16.44 10.69
C ARG A 317 -52.53 -16.45 11.57
N LYS A 318 -52.13 -17.64 12.00
CA LYS A 318 -50.93 -17.87 12.80
C LYS A 318 -50.03 -18.81 12.03
N TYR A 319 -48.73 -18.55 12.03
CA TYR A 319 -47.78 -19.28 11.18
C TYR A 319 -46.68 -19.93 12.01
N LEU A 320 -46.33 -21.15 11.64
CA LEU A 320 -45.20 -21.90 12.19
C LEU A 320 -44.18 -22.08 11.07
N PHE A 321 -43.01 -21.46 11.22
CA PHE A 321 -41.93 -21.55 10.24
C PHE A 321 -40.89 -22.55 10.73
N LEU A 322 -40.61 -23.56 9.91
CA LEU A 322 -39.49 -24.49 10.13
C LEU A 322 -38.45 -24.26 9.05
N VAL A 323 -37.23 -23.93 9.46
CA VAL A 323 -36.12 -23.62 8.56
C VAL A 323 -35.04 -24.69 8.67
N ASP A 324 -34.60 -25.20 7.52
CA ASP A 324 -33.49 -26.14 7.47
C ASP A 324 -32.16 -25.46 7.84
N ASN A 325 -31.45 -26.06 8.79
CA ASN A 325 -30.18 -25.60 9.35
C ASN A 325 -29.10 -26.70 9.27
N THR A 326 -29.17 -27.59 8.28
CA THR A 326 -28.12 -28.59 7.98
C THR A 326 -26.75 -27.97 7.76
N HIS A 327 -26.69 -26.89 6.98
CA HIS A 327 -25.46 -26.17 6.65
C HIS A 327 -25.59 -24.69 7.04
N PRO A 328 -25.33 -24.32 8.30
CA PRO A 328 -25.60 -22.98 8.83
C PRO A 328 -24.81 -21.86 8.14
N GLN A 329 -23.63 -22.16 7.59
CA GLN A 329 -22.77 -21.18 6.94
C GLN A 329 -22.94 -21.19 5.40
N SER A 330 -23.80 -22.07 4.87
CA SER A 330 -24.12 -22.12 3.43
C SER A 330 -24.86 -20.87 2.96
N HIS A 331 -24.62 -20.47 1.71
CA HIS A 331 -25.34 -19.34 1.09
C HIS A 331 -26.84 -19.64 0.94
N ARG A 332 -27.20 -20.91 0.76
CA ARG A 332 -28.60 -21.37 0.71
C ARG A 332 -29.31 -21.11 2.03
N HIS A 333 -28.70 -21.48 3.15
CA HIS A 333 -29.25 -21.24 4.48
C HIS A 333 -29.32 -19.73 4.78
N ALA A 334 -28.26 -18.98 4.49
CA ALA A 334 -28.23 -17.54 4.70
C ALA A 334 -29.34 -16.82 3.91
N TYR A 335 -29.54 -17.18 2.64
CA TYR A 335 -30.64 -16.67 1.82
C TYR A 335 -32.02 -17.02 2.41
N LEU A 336 -32.25 -18.29 2.78
CA LEU A 336 -33.55 -18.71 3.34
C LEU A 336 -33.84 -18.00 4.66
N ASN A 337 -32.84 -17.86 5.53
CA ASN A 337 -32.96 -17.07 6.75
C ASN A 337 -33.28 -15.60 6.47
N HIS A 338 -32.62 -15.00 5.48
CA HIS A 338 -32.90 -13.62 5.08
C HIS A 338 -34.35 -13.45 4.60
N LEU A 339 -34.84 -14.37 3.77
CA LEU A 339 -36.23 -14.40 3.33
C LEU A 339 -37.19 -14.55 4.53
N VAL A 340 -36.93 -15.51 5.42
CA VAL A 340 -37.72 -15.74 6.64
C VAL A 340 -37.76 -14.50 7.53
N ASN A 341 -36.61 -13.87 7.79
CA ASN A 341 -36.51 -12.64 8.58
C ASN A 341 -37.35 -11.52 7.95
N THR A 342 -37.27 -11.38 6.62
CA THR A 342 -38.03 -10.38 5.86
C THR A 342 -39.55 -10.60 5.97
N LEU A 343 -39.99 -11.85 6.01
CA LEU A 343 -41.39 -12.22 6.19
C LEU A 343 -41.85 -12.01 7.66
N CYS A 344 -41.07 -12.49 8.63
CA CYS A 344 -41.35 -12.37 10.06
C CYS A 344 -41.50 -10.91 10.50
N ALA A 345 -40.69 -9.99 9.97
CA ALA A 345 -40.76 -8.55 10.28
C ALA A 345 -42.13 -7.92 10.00
N SER A 346 -43.00 -8.59 9.24
CA SER A 346 -44.30 -8.07 8.83
C SER A 346 -45.50 -8.80 9.41
N VAL A 347 -45.31 -9.96 10.02
CA VAL A 347 -46.40 -10.83 10.48
C VAL A 347 -46.37 -10.92 12.00
N THR A 348 -47.47 -10.58 12.66
CA THR A 348 -47.53 -10.39 14.13
C THR A 348 -47.54 -11.68 14.95
N LYS A 349 -47.89 -12.83 14.35
CA LYS A 349 -48.03 -14.12 15.05
C LYS A 349 -47.30 -15.24 14.30
N VAL A 350 -45.98 -15.19 14.32
CA VAL A 350 -45.10 -16.23 13.77
C VAL A 350 -44.33 -16.92 14.90
N ALA A 351 -44.29 -18.25 14.88
CA ALA A 351 -43.35 -19.03 15.67
C ALA A 351 -42.29 -19.62 14.74
N ARG A 352 -41.01 -19.44 15.05
CA ARG A 352 -39.88 -19.91 14.25
C ARG A 352 -39.11 -21.00 14.98
N TYR A 353 -38.76 -22.05 14.26
CA TYR A 353 -37.84 -23.08 14.72
C TYR A 353 -36.91 -23.49 13.58
N ASN A 354 -35.72 -23.94 13.95
CA ASN A 354 -34.73 -24.49 13.03
C ASN A 354 -34.65 -26.00 13.20
N PHE A 355 -34.36 -26.75 12.15
CA PHE A 355 -34.14 -28.20 12.24
C PHE A 355 -32.89 -28.63 11.47
N GLN A 356 -32.33 -29.79 11.80
CA GLN A 356 -31.12 -30.29 11.16
C GLN A 356 -31.42 -31.61 10.44
N GLY A 357 -31.55 -31.54 9.12
CA GLY A 357 -31.68 -32.70 8.23
C GLY A 357 -33.08 -33.28 8.26
N THR A 358 -33.45 -33.93 9.37
CA THR A 358 -34.82 -34.39 9.61
C THR A 358 -35.48 -33.59 10.73
N PRO A 359 -36.72 -33.12 10.57
CA PRO A 359 -37.39 -32.26 11.53
C PRO A 359 -37.94 -32.98 12.77
N ASN A 360 -37.45 -34.18 13.09
CA ASN A 360 -37.87 -34.93 14.28
C ASN A 360 -37.59 -34.15 15.58
N GLN A 361 -36.48 -33.42 15.59
CA GLN A 361 -36.10 -32.47 16.63
C GLN A 361 -35.94 -31.09 16.00
N VAL A 362 -36.54 -30.10 16.64
CA VAL A 362 -36.48 -28.70 16.22
C VAL A 362 -35.93 -27.85 17.35
N GLN A 363 -35.16 -26.82 17.02
CA GLN A 363 -34.57 -25.89 17.97
C GLN A 363 -35.31 -24.55 17.89
N ASP A 364 -35.66 -24.00 19.05
CA ASP A 364 -36.17 -22.63 19.14
C ASP A 364 -35.05 -21.59 18.95
N GLU A 365 -35.40 -20.31 18.96
CA GLU A 365 -34.42 -19.22 18.82
C GLU A 365 -33.42 -19.13 19.99
N HIS A 366 -33.70 -19.78 21.11
CA HIS A 366 -32.81 -19.86 22.28
C HIS A 366 -31.97 -21.14 22.29
N GLY A 367 -32.10 -22.00 21.26
CA GLY A 367 -31.40 -23.29 21.15
C GLY A 367 -32.06 -24.44 21.92
N ASN A 368 -33.24 -24.24 22.52
CA ASN A 368 -33.95 -25.31 23.21
C ASN A 368 -34.52 -26.29 22.18
N THR A 369 -34.23 -27.57 22.38
CA THR A 369 -34.69 -28.63 21.49
C THR A 369 -36.07 -29.15 21.90
N ILE A 370 -36.99 -29.21 20.95
CA ILE A 370 -38.37 -29.69 21.10
C ILE A 370 -38.64 -30.75 20.02
N SER A 371 -39.31 -31.85 20.39
CA SER A 371 -39.73 -32.87 19.44
C SER A 371 -40.86 -32.38 18.53
N LEU A 372 -40.89 -32.82 17.28
CA LEU A 372 -41.94 -32.45 16.31
C LEU A 372 -43.36 -32.76 16.78
N GLU A 373 -43.55 -33.87 17.51
CA GLU A 373 -44.89 -34.25 18.02
C GLU A 373 -45.43 -33.23 19.03
N LYS A 374 -44.61 -32.86 20.03
CA LYS A 374 -44.95 -31.79 20.98
C LYS A 374 -45.20 -30.45 20.27
N LEU A 375 -44.44 -30.19 19.21
CA LEU A 375 -44.62 -29.00 18.38
C LEU A 375 -45.98 -29.04 17.67
N ALA A 376 -46.36 -30.19 17.12
CA ALA A 376 -47.64 -30.42 16.47
C ALA A 376 -48.81 -30.20 17.42
N ASP A 377 -48.72 -30.70 18.66
CA ASP A 377 -49.78 -30.54 19.65
C ASP A 377 -49.92 -29.07 20.09
N LYS A 378 -48.79 -28.37 20.25
CA LYS A 378 -48.76 -26.95 20.65
C LYS A 378 -49.27 -26.02 19.55
N TYR A 379 -49.02 -26.35 18.29
CA TYR A 379 -49.27 -25.47 17.13
C TYR A 379 -50.21 -26.10 16.08
N ALA A 380 -51.09 -27.03 16.45
CA ALA A 380 -52.00 -27.71 15.52
C ALA A 380 -52.87 -26.76 14.67
N GLY A 381 -53.25 -25.60 15.24
CA GLY A 381 -54.06 -24.58 14.56
C GLY A 381 -53.26 -23.52 13.77
N TYR A 382 -51.95 -23.72 13.59
CA TYR A 382 -51.07 -22.83 12.83
C TYR A 382 -50.91 -23.35 11.41
N HIS A 383 -50.69 -22.44 10.45
CA HIS A 383 -50.26 -22.81 9.11
C HIS A 383 -48.76 -23.14 9.13
N LEU A 384 -48.40 -24.36 8.76
CA LEU A 384 -47.01 -24.81 8.73
C LEU A 384 -46.35 -24.39 7.42
N LEU A 385 -45.23 -23.67 7.51
CA LEU A 385 -44.36 -23.33 6.37
C LEU A 385 -42.98 -23.94 6.59
N LEU A 386 -42.61 -24.86 5.70
CA LEU A 386 -41.31 -25.53 5.67
C LEU A 386 -40.42 -24.83 4.63
N PHE A 387 -39.24 -24.39 5.05
CA PHE A 387 -38.21 -23.80 4.18
C PHE A 387 -37.08 -24.82 4.00
N SER A 388 -37.23 -25.71 3.02
CA SER A 388 -36.31 -26.82 2.74
C SER A 388 -36.59 -27.43 1.36
N ASP A 389 -35.64 -28.22 0.84
CA ASP A 389 -35.85 -29.07 -0.34
C ASP A 389 -36.78 -30.26 -0.08
N GLY A 390 -37.12 -30.52 1.18
CA GLY A 390 -38.10 -31.52 1.58
C GLY A 390 -37.65 -32.96 1.34
N HIS A 391 -36.38 -33.24 1.02
CA HIS A 391 -35.90 -34.59 0.70
C HIS A 391 -36.13 -35.60 1.85
N PHE A 392 -36.17 -35.13 3.09
CA PHE A 392 -36.46 -35.96 4.26
C PHE A 392 -37.92 -36.47 4.34
N LEU A 393 -38.83 -35.99 3.50
CA LEU A 393 -40.27 -36.29 3.54
C LEU A 393 -40.66 -37.53 2.72
N GLU A 394 -39.92 -38.63 2.85
CA GLU A 394 -40.31 -39.90 2.20
C GLU A 394 -41.66 -40.43 2.75
N MET A 395 -41.98 -40.16 4.02
CA MET A 395 -43.29 -40.43 4.63
C MET A 395 -43.78 -39.23 5.47
N PRO A 396 -44.80 -38.48 5.03
CA PRO A 396 -45.24 -37.23 5.68
C PRO A 396 -46.13 -37.44 6.92
N VAL A 397 -46.18 -38.65 7.50
CA VAL A 397 -47.03 -39.00 8.64
C VAL A 397 -46.93 -37.99 9.81
N PRO A 398 -45.74 -37.52 10.23
CA PRO A 398 -45.62 -36.57 11.34
C PRO A 398 -46.32 -35.22 11.09
N PHE A 399 -46.55 -34.87 9.82
CA PHE A 399 -47.10 -33.59 9.41
C PHE A 399 -48.61 -33.59 9.21
N GLN A 400 -49.26 -34.76 9.32
CA GLN A 400 -50.71 -34.88 9.13
C GLN A 400 -51.53 -34.13 10.18
N ARG A 401 -50.96 -33.84 11.36
CA ARG A 401 -51.61 -33.07 12.43
C ARG A 401 -51.86 -31.60 12.03
N TRP A 402 -51.16 -31.08 11.03
CA TRP A 402 -51.41 -29.75 10.48
C TRP A 402 -52.32 -29.84 9.26
N ASN A 403 -53.50 -29.22 9.38
CA ASN A 403 -54.49 -29.15 8.30
C ASN A 403 -54.03 -28.27 7.13
N SER A 404 -53.14 -27.32 7.39
CA SER A 404 -52.63 -26.37 6.39
C SER A 404 -51.11 -26.35 6.43
N ARG A 405 -50.49 -26.81 5.35
CA ARG A 405 -49.05 -27.04 5.26
C ARG A 405 -48.50 -26.68 3.89
N SER A 406 -47.35 -26.03 3.88
CA SER A 406 -46.71 -25.54 2.66
C SER A 406 -45.21 -25.72 2.72
N ILE A 407 -44.60 -25.92 1.56
CA ILE A 407 -43.16 -26.03 1.40
C ILE A 407 -42.70 -24.96 0.41
N ILE A 408 -41.69 -24.20 0.83
CA ILE A 408 -40.94 -23.29 -0.02
C ILE A 408 -39.59 -23.95 -0.28
N THR A 409 -39.41 -24.46 -1.50
CA THR A 409 -38.21 -25.23 -1.87
C THR A 409 -37.18 -24.36 -2.59
N PRO A 410 -35.88 -24.48 -2.24
CA PRO A 410 -34.82 -23.85 -3.03
C PRO A 410 -34.65 -24.52 -4.40
N VAL A 411 -35.26 -25.68 -4.68
CA VAL A 411 -35.17 -26.36 -5.97
C VAL A 411 -36.00 -25.63 -7.03
N PRO A 412 -35.43 -25.27 -8.20
CA PRO A 412 -36.17 -24.58 -9.25
C PRO A 412 -37.22 -25.50 -9.88
N LEU A 413 -38.31 -24.89 -10.37
CA LEU A 413 -39.46 -25.62 -10.93
C LEU A 413 -39.10 -26.67 -12.01
N PRO A 414 -38.20 -26.40 -12.98
CA PRO A 414 -37.85 -27.40 -14.01
C PRO A 414 -37.14 -28.64 -13.45
N ASP A 415 -36.52 -28.53 -12.28
CA ASP A 415 -35.77 -29.63 -11.66
C ASP A 415 -36.65 -30.49 -10.75
N TRP A 416 -37.93 -30.14 -10.59
CA TRP A 416 -38.85 -30.95 -9.82
C TRP A 416 -38.91 -32.38 -10.37
N SER A 417 -38.97 -33.31 -9.44
CA SER A 417 -38.89 -34.75 -9.67
C SER A 417 -40.18 -35.42 -9.19
N LEU A 418 -40.17 -36.76 -9.14
CA LEU A 418 -41.25 -37.53 -8.53
C LEU A 418 -41.46 -37.14 -7.06
N HIS A 419 -40.42 -36.70 -6.36
CA HIS A 419 -40.48 -36.30 -4.97
C HIS A 419 -41.44 -35.14 -4.74
N GLU A 420 -41.29 -34.05 -5.48
CA GLU A 420 -42.15 -32.87 -5.42
C GLU A 420 -43.61 -33.21 -5.77
N THR A 421 -43.81 -34.13 -6.71
CA THR A 421 -45.14 -34.63 -7.07
C THR A 421 -45.78 -35.41 -5.90
N LEU A 422 -45.01 -36.22 -5.18
CA LEU A 422 -45.48 -36.95 -4.00
C LEU A 422 -45.82 -35.99 -2.85
N LEU A 423 -45.06 -34.92 -2.68
CA LEU A 423 -45.36 -33.88 -1.67
C LEU A 423 -46.71 -33.20 -1.97
N GLN A 424 -46.95 -32.84 -3.23
CA GLN A 424 -48.23 -32.26 -3.65
C GLN A 424 -49.39 -33.22 -3.43
N LYS A 425 -49.22 -34.51 -3.76
CA LYS A 425 -50.24 -35.56 -3.49
C LYS A 425 -50.55 -35.73 -2.01
N ASN A 426 -49.61 -35.39 -1.12
CA ASN A 426 -49.80 -35.43 0.33
C ASN A 426 -50.31 -34.09 0.90
N ASN A 427 -51.08 -33.33 0.13
CA ASN A 427 -51.70 -32.04 0.48
C ASN A 427 -50.71 -30.98 0.99
N PHE A 428 -49.46 -30.96 0.50
CA PHE A 428 -48.58 -29.80 0.68
C PHE A 428 -48.75 -28.81 -0.47
N LEU A 429 -48.97 -27.53 -0.14
CA LEU A 429 -48.80 -26.46 -1.12
C LEU A 429 -47.30 -26.22 -1.33
N LEU A 430 -46.79 -26.68 -2.47
CA LEU A 430 -45.38 -26.60 -2.82
C LEU A 430 -45.14 -25.48 -3.83
N VAL A 431 -44.19 -24.60 -3.54
CA VAL A 431 -43.70 -23.58 -4.47
C VAL A 431 -42.18 -23.46 -4.40
N PRO A 432 -41.51 -23.05 -5.49
CA PRO A 432 -40.09 -22.77 -5.43
C PRO A 432 -39.86 -21.39 -4.78
N ALA A 433 -38.64 -21.13 -4.28
CA ALA A 433 -38.32 -20.00 -3.41
C ALA A 433 -38.29 -18.61 -4.09
N GLU A 434 -38.52 -18.53 -5.39
CA GLU A 434 -38.61 -17.28 -6.15
C GLU A 434 -39.71 -16.38 -5.57
N THR A 435 -39.45 -15.08 -5.49
CA THR A 435 -40.39 -14.13 -4.84
C THR A 435 -41.78 -14.13 -5.47
N THR A 436 -41.87 -14.38 -6.77
CA THR A 436 -43.13 -14.48 -7.52
C THR A 436 -43.92 -15.75 -7.19
N ALA A 437 -43.24 -16.87 -6.96
CA ALA A 437 -43.85 -18.12 -6.53
C ALA A 437 -44.29 -18.07 -5.06
N VAL A 438 -43.47 -17.49 -4.18
CA VAL A 438 -43.85 -17.24 -2.78
C VAL A 438 -45.05 -16.28 -2.68
N ALA A 439 -45.16 -15.30 -3.58
CA ALA A 439 -46.34 -14.44 -3.67
C ALA A 439 -47.61 -15.21 -4.06
N LEU A 440 -47.51 -16.17 -4.99
CA LEU A 440 -48.63 -17.05 -5.35
C LEU A 440 -49.02 -17.93 -4.17
N LEU A 441 -48.04 -18.47 -3.43
CA LEU A 441 -48.30 -19.23 -2.21
C LEU A 441 -49.02 -18.40 -1.16
N ALA A 442 -48.55 -17.18 -0.89
CA ALA A 442 -49.19 -16.31 0.07
C ALA A 442 -50.64 -15.98 -0.33
N GLN A 443 -50.90 -15.76 -1.63
CA GLN A 443 -52.25 -15.58 -2.14
C GLN A 443 -53.11 -16.83 -1.94
N ALA A 444 -52.62 -18.01 -2.32
CA ALA A 444 -53.34 -19.27 -2.16
C ALA A 444 -53.66 -19.57 -0.69
N ILE A 445 -52.73 -19.29 0.24
CA ILE A 445 -52.98 -19.39 1.68
C ILE A 445 -54.06 -18.40 2.11
N ALA A 446 -54.02 -17.16 1.62
CA ALA A 446 -54.98 -16.13 2.00
C ALA A 446 -56.41 -16.42 1.50
N GLU A 447 -56.53 -17.11 0.37
CA GLU A 447 -57.78 -17.46 -0.31
C GLU A 447 -58.24 -18.90 -0.04
N ASP A 448 -57.48 -19.66 0.77
CA ASP A 448 -57.67 -21.09 1.02
C ASP A 448 -57.80 -21.91 -0.29
N GLY A 449 -57.01 -21.52 -1.30
CA GLY A 449 -56.98 -22.10 -2.64
C GLY A 449 -55.83 -23.09 -2.85
N GLU A 450 -55.85 -23.74 -4.01
CA GLU A 450 -54.80 -24.66 -4.46
C GLU A 450 -53.84 -24.00 -5.45
N ILE A 451 -52.63 -24.54 -5.55
CA ILE A 451 -51.61 -24.11 -6.51
C ILE A 451 -51.31 -25.26 -7.45
N THR A 452 -51.53 -25.05 -8.74
CA THR A 452 -51.19 -26.06 -9.76
C THR A 452 -49.85 -25.76 -10.41
N GLN A 453 -49.17 -26.80 -10.89
CA GLN A 453 -47.90 -26.64 -11.61
C GLN A 453 -48.06 -25.77 -12.87
N GLN A 454 -49.21 -25.84 -13.54
CA GLN A 454 -49.52 -24.98 -14.70
C GLN A 454 -49.58 -23.50 -14.33
N GLN A 455 -50.15 -23.15 -13.17
CA GLN A 455 -50.15 -21.77 -12.68
C GLN A 455 -48.73 -21.28 -12.39
N LEU A 456 -47.88 -22.14 -11.81
CA LEU A 456 -46.47 -21.83 -11.56
C LEU A 456 -45.71 -21.59 -12.87
N HIS A 457 -45.84 -22.48 -13.86
CA HIS A 457 -45.23 -22.30 -15.18
C HIS A 457 -45.68 -21.03 -15.90
N LYS A 458 -46.95 -20.65 -15.76
CA LYS A 458 -47.48 -19.41 -16.36
C LYS A 458 -46.95 -18.15 -15.68
N ARG A 459 -46.66 -18.22 -14.37
CA ARG A 459 -46.30 -17.06 -13.55
C ARG A 459 -44.80 -16.82 -13.47
N LEU A 460 -44.01 -17.89 -13.47
CA LEU A 460 -42.55 -17.83 -13.44
C LEU A 460 -42.01 -17.56 -14.85
N GLN A 461 -41.26 -16.47 -14.99
CA GLN A 461 -40.54 -16.13 -16.22
C GLN A 461 -39.08 -16.55 -16.10
N GLY A 462 -38.45 -16.91 -17.22
CA GLY A 462 -37.01 -17.20 -17.24
C GLY A 462 -36.63 -18.44 -16.42
N LEU A 463 -37.44 -19.50 -16.51
CA LEU A 463 -37.15 -20.78 -15.86
C LEU A 463 -35.76 -21.29 -16.25
N TYR A 464 -35.04 -21.79 -15.27
CA TYR A 464 -33.71 -22.38 -15.45
C TYR A 464 -33.61 -23.70 -14.67
N SER A 465 -32.74 -24.58 -15.16
CA SER A 465 -32.48 -25.91 -14.60
C SER A 465 -31.03 -25.99 -14.10
N LEU A 466 -30.83 -26.77 -13.04
CA LEU A 466 -29.53 -27.16 -12.48
C LEU A 466 -29.13 -28.56 -12.92
N LYS A 467 -30.08 -29.43 -13.35
CA LYS A 467 -29.81 -30.84 -13.67
C LYS A 467 -28.80 -31.02 -14.80
N ASP A 468 -28.78 -30.10 -15.76
CA ASP A 468 -27.86 -30.15 -16.91
C ASP A 468 -26.49 -29.50 -16.62
N GLN A 469 -26.25 -29.05 -15.38
CA GLN A 469 -25.06 -28.28 -15.01
C GLN A 469 -24.30 -28.98 -13.87
N GLU A 470 -23.08 -29.43 -14.13
CA GLU A 470 -22.26 -30.08 -13.11
C GLU A 470 -21.50 -29.08 -12.22
N PHE A 471 -21.35 -27.82 -12.67
CA PHE A 471 -20.59 -26.76 -12.00
C PHE A 471 -19.13 -27.14 -11.68
N LYS A 472 -18.56 -28.08 -12.45
CA LYS A 472 -17.16 -28.53 -12.32
C LYS A 472 -16.19 -27.76 -13.22
N ASN A 473 -16.72 -26.99 -14.16
CA ASN A 473 -15.94 -26.10 -15.01
C ASN A 473 -16.57 -24.69 -15.03
N VAL A 474 -15.80 -23.69 -15.44
CA VAL A 474 -16.26 -22.29 -15.54
C VAL A 474 -17.24 -22.07 -16.71
N GLN A 475 -17.23 -22.94 -17.71
CA GLN A 475 -18.13 -22.83 -18.86
C GLN A 475 -19.59 -23.13 -18.47
N ASP A 476 -19.81 -24.11 -17.60
CA ASP A 476 -21.11 -24.47 -17.00
C ASP A 476 -21.66 -23.27 -16.21
N VAL A 477 -20.80 -22.67 -15.37
CA VAL A 477 -21.15 -21.47 -14.60
C VAL A 477 -21.57 -20.32 -15.52
N LYS A 478 -20.80 -20.10 -16.59
CA LYS A 478 -21.08 -19.04 -17.57
C LYS A 478 -22.38 -19.30 -18.33
N GLN A 479 -22.65 -20.54 -18.72
CA GLN A 479 -23.89 -20.96 -19.37
C GLN A 479 -25.09 -20.81 -18.45
N TYR A 480 -24.98 -21.23 -17.18
CA TYR A 480 -26.03 -21.12 -16.17
C TYR A 480 -26.42 -19.67 -15.88
N LEU A 481 -25.43 -18.79 -15.72
CA LEU A 481 -25.69 -17.39 -15.43
C LEU A 481 -26.28 -16.67 -16.64
N ASN A 482 -25.83 -17.01 -17.86
CA ASN A 482 -26.24 -16.40 -19.14
C ASN A 482 -26.14 -14.85 -19.14
N ASP A 483 -25.22 -14.32 -18.36
CA ASP A 483 -24.94 -12.89 -18.24
C ASP A 483 -23.46 -12.70 -17.91
N LYS A 484 -22.76 -11.92 -18.74
CA LYS A 484 -21.33 -11.62 -18.58
C LYS A 484 -21.04 -10.85 -17.29
N LYS A 485 -21.93 -9.95 -16.87
CA LYS A 485 -21.79 -9.17 -15.63
C LYS A 485 -21.94 -10.08 -14.41
N LEU A 486 -23.00 -10.89 -14.37
CA LEU A 486 -23.21 -11.88 -13.29
C LEU A 486 -22.06 -12.89 -13.22
N PHE A 487 -21.50 -13.25 -14.36
CA PHE A 487 -20.31 -14.10 -14.40
C PHE A 487 -19.09 -13.41 -13.77
N GLN A 488 -18.79 -12.17 -14.11
CA GLN A 488 -17.68 -11.41 -13.49
C GLN A 488 -17.90 -11.17 -11.98
N LEU A 489 -19.15 -10.93 -11.59
CA LEU A 489 -19.58 -10.88 -10.19
C LEU A 489 -19.19 -12.18 -9.45
N LEU A 490 -19.44 -13.35 -10.04
CA LEU A 490 -19.07 -14.62 -9.45
C LEU A 490 -17.55 -14.84 -9.44
N CYS A 491 -16.84 -14.43 -10.50
CA CYS A 491 -15.37 -14.47 -10.53
C CYS A 491 -14.74 -13.68 -9.37
N SER A 492 -15.35 -12.57 -8.94
CA SER A 492 -14.86 -11.77 -7.83
C SER A 492 -14.82 -12.53 -6.49
N LEU A 493 -15.69 -13.52 -6.31
CA LEU A 493 -15.70 -14.37 -5.11
C LEU A 493 -14.43 -15.23 -5.01
N ALA A 494 -13.74 -15.49 -6.13
CA ALA A 494 -12.51 -16.26 -6.15
C ALA A 494 -11.30 -15.49 -5.60
N ILE A 495 -11.41 -14.18 -5.37
CA ILE A 495 -10.30 -13.37 -4.81
C ILE A 495 -10.05 -13.74 -3.35
N TYR A 496 -11.10 -13.95 -2.57
CA TYR A 496 -10.99 -14.30 -1.15
C TYR A 496 -11.13 -15.82 -0.96
N PRO A 497 -10.29 -16.50 -0.15
CA PRO A 497 -10.25 -17.96 -0.06
C PRO A 497 -11.50 -18.61 0.52
N ARG A 498 -12.27 -17.89 1.34
CA ARG A 498 -13.45 -18.44 2.04
C ARG A 498 -14.74 -17.84 1.51
N LEU A 499 -15.75 -18.68 1.33
CA LEU A 499 -17.06 -18.22 0.88
C LEU A 499 -17.89 -17.83 2.10
N GLN A 500 -18.23 -16.54 2.23
CA GLN A 500 -19.05 -16.02 3.31
C GLN A 500 -20.17 -15.15 2.76
N TRP A 501 -21.38 -15.33 3.30
CA TRP A 501 -22.58 -14.61 2.84
C TRP A 501 -22.39 -13.08 2.83
N SER A 502 -21.93 -12.51 3.95
CA SER A 502 -21.74 -11.05 4.08
C SER A 502 -20.76 -10.49 3.05
N LEU A 503 -19.69 -11.24 2.76
CA LEU A 503 -18.71 -10.88 1.74
C LEU A 503 -19.33 -10.96 0.34
N THR A 504 -20.05 -12.04 0.04
CA THR A 504 -20.75 -12.23 -1.24
C THR A 504 -21.74 -11.10 -1.50
N VAL A 505 -22.59 -10.75 -0.53
CA VAL A 505 -23.58 -9.68 -0.68
C VAL A 505 -22.90 -8.32 -0.93
N ALA A 506 -21.82 -8.00 -0.20
CA ALA A 506 -21.09 -6.75 -0.39
C ALA A 506 -20.39 -6.68 -1.75
N LEU A 507 -19.76 -7.76 -2.20
CA LEU A 507 -19.10 -7.82 -3.52
C LEU A 507 -20.14 -7.70 -4.65
N LEU A 508 -21.26 -8.40 -4.52
CA LEU A 508 -22.35 -8.32 -5.49
C LEU A 508 -22.88 -6.89 -5.62
N ASP A 509 -23.18 -6.23 -4.50
CA ASP A 509 -23.65 -4.84 -4.48
C ASP A 509 -22.62 -3.86 -5.06
N ALA A 510 -21.34 -3.98 -4.70
CA ALA A 510 -20.27 -3.10 -5.14
C ALA A 510 -20.06 -3.14 -6.66
N ILE A 511 -20.05 -4.35 -7.24
CA ILE A 511 -19.85 -4.53 -8.68
C ILE A 511 -21.11 -4.15 -9.46
N LEU A 512 -22.31 -4.44 -8.95
CA LEU A 512 -23.57 -4.03 -9.59
C LEU A 512 -23.74 -2.51 -9.67
N LYS A 513 -23.23 -1.77 -8.68
CA LYS A 513 -23.25 -0.29 -8.66
C LYS A 513 -22.26 0.33 -9.63
N ASN A 514 -21.16 -0.32 -9.92
CA ASN A 514 -20.11 0.22 -10.78
C ASN A 514 -20.43 -0.04 -12.26
N ASN A 515 -21.40 0.70 -12.79
CA ASN A 515 -21.75 0.67 -14.21
C ASN A 515 -20.84 1.64 -15.00
N THR A 516 -19.83 1.09 -15.67
CA THR A 516 -18.96 1.82 -16.63
C THR A 516 -19.62 2.08 -17.99
N SER A 517 -20.83 1.58 -18.22
CA SER A 517 -21.56 1.72 -19.48
C SER A 517 -23.01 2.08 -19.16
N GLY A 518 -23.60 3.06 -19.84
CA GLY A 518 -24.92 3.67 -19.57
C GLY A 518 -26.16 2.75 -19.66
N GLU A 519 -26.02 1.48 -19.31
CA GLU A 519 -27.06 0.51 -19.05
C GLU A 519 -27.75 0.76 -17.69
N PRO A 520 -29.02 0.35 -17.54
CA PRO A 520 -29.73 0.48 -16.27
C PRO A 520 -28.99 -0.25 -15.14
N ALA A 521 -28.96 0.37 -13.97
CA ALA A 521 -28.42 -0.24 -12.76
C ALA A 521 -29.20 -1.52 -12.44
N VAL A 522 -28.53 -2.68 -12.51
CA VAL A 522 -29.11 -3.95 -12.07
C VAL A 522 -29.02 -3.95 -10.55
N GLU A 523 -30.17 -3.97 -9.88
CA GLU A 523 -30.23 -3.97 -8.42
C GLU A 523 -30.00 -5.37 -7.85
N LEU A 524 -29.44 -5.42 -6.63
CA LEU A 524 -29.29 -6.67 -5.89
C LEU A 524 -30.66 -7.16 -5.40
N THR A 525 -31.26 -8.08 -6.14
CA THR A 525 -32.59 -8.63 -5.86
C THR A 525 -32.53 -10.00 -5.19
N HIS A 526 -33.61 -10.37 -4.49
CA HIS A 526 -33.76 -11.72 -3.90
C HIS A 526 -33.65 -12.85 -4.93
N ASP A 527 -34.24 -12.70 -6.12
CA ASP A 527 -34.24 -13.77 -7.13
C ASP A 527 -32.83 -13.99 -7.71
N LEU A 528 -32.02 -12.93 -7.81
CA LEU A 528 -30.61 -13.02 -8.17
C LEU A 528 -29.81 -13.76 -7.10
N LEU A 529 -30.00 -13.42 -5.82
CA LEU A 529 -29.33 -14.09 -4.71
C LEU A 529 -29.72 -15.57 -4.61
N LEU A 530 -30.99 -15.91 -4.86
CA LEU A 530 -31.43 -17.30 -4.95
C LEU A 530 -30.70 -18.04 -6.08
N LYS A 531 -30.57 -17.41 -7.25
CA LYS A 531 -29.83 -17.98 -8.40
C LYS A 531 -28.38 -18.27 -8.02
N VAL A 532 -27.72 -17.36 -7.30
CA VAL A 532 -26.34 -17.55 -6.82
C VAL A 532 -26.27 -18.62 -5.73
N ALA A 533 -27.15 -18.59 -4.73
CA ALA A 533 -27.17 -19.52 -3.61
C ALA A 533 -27.48 -20.98 -4.02
N ARG A 534 -28.03 -21.20 -5.22
CA ARG A 534 -28.27 -22.53 -5.79
C ARG A 534 -27.01 -23.22 -6.31
N ILE A 535 -25.90 -22.52 -6.51
CA ILE A 535 -24.65 -23.11 -7.00
C ILE A 535 -24.07 -24.06 -5.94
N PRO A 536 -23.74 -25.33 -6.27
CA PRO A 536 -23.39 -26.36 -5.28
C PRO A 536 -22.25 -26.00 -4.32
N TRP A 537 -21.13 -25.47 -4.83
CA TRP A 537 -19.97 -25.13 -3.99
C TRP A 537 -20.18 -23.89 -3.09
N LEU A 538 -21.25 -23.10 -3.30
CA LEU A 538 -21.68 -22.07 -2.33
C LEU A 538 -22.52 -22.67 -1.18
N GLN A 539 -22.99 -23.91 -1.35
CA GLN A 539 -23.67 -24.68 -0.31
C GLN A 539 -22.67 -25.40 0.60
N GLU A 540 -21.59 -25.90 0.01
CA GLU A 540 -20.52 -26.64 0.70
C GLU A 540 -19.44 -25.74 1.33
N GLU A 541 -19.57 -24.41 1.22
CA GLU A 541 -18.69 -23.37 1.80
C GLU A 541 -17.23 -23.40 1.29
N LYS A 542 -16.90 -24.35 0.41
CA LYS A 542 -15.57 -24.55 -0.15
C LYS A 542 -15.61 -24.39 -1.66
N LEU A 543 -14.88 -23.39 -2.15
CA LEU A 543 -14.61 -23.25 -3.57
C LEU A 543 -13.56 -24.28 -3.99
N PRO A 544 -13.84 -25.22 -4.90
CA PRO A 544 -12.83 -26.16 -5.40
C PRO A 544 -11.66 -25.41 -6.05
N ASP A 545 -10.42 -25.80 -5.77
CA ASP A 545 -9.22 -25.07 -6.21
C ASP A 545 -9.12 -24.95 -7.74
N ASN A 546 -9.58 -25.98 -8.47
CA ASN A 546 -9.63 -25.97 -9.93
C ASN A 546 -10.61 -24.92 -10.48
N ILE A 547 -11.80 -24.81 -9.88
CA ILE A 547 -12.81 -23.79 -10.21
C ILE A 547 -12.29 -22.41 -9.82
N ARG A 548 -11.70 -22.27 -8.63
CA ARG A 548 -11.11 -21.03 -8.16
C ARG A 548 -10.07 -20.50 -9.14
N LEU A 549 -9.16 -21.35 -9.61
CA LEU A 549 -8.16 -20.97 -10.63
C LEU A 549 -8.83 -20.49 -11.92
N GLN A 550 -9.78 -21.26 -12.46
CA GLN A 550 -10.46 -20.88 -13.71
C GLN A 550 -11.26 -19.57 -13.57
N LEU A 551 -11.86 -19.31 -12.39
CA LEU A 551 -12.57 -18.07 -12.09
C LEU A 551 -11.60 -16.88 -11.99
N LEU A 552 -10.45 -17.06 -11.34
CA LEU A 552 -9.39 -16.05 -11.28
C LEU A 552 -8.83 -15.74 -12.67
N ASP A 553 -8.60 -16.77 -13.50
CA ASP A 553 -8.13 -16.60 -14.88
C ASP A 553 -9.16 -15.89 -15.78
N SER A 554 -10.45 -15.97 -15.42
CA SER A 554 -11.55 -15.33 -16.15
C SER A 554 -11.93 -13.95 -15.59
N LEU A 555 -11.26 -13.47 -14.55
CA LEU A 555 -11.57 -12.22 -13.86
C LEU A 555 -11.02 -11.02 -14.64
N ALA A 556 -11.88 -10.03 -14.91
CA ALA A 556 -11.47 -8.79 -15.54
C ALA A 556 -10.74 -7.88 -14.53
N ALA A 557 -9.70 -7.17 -14.98
CA ALA A 557 -8.89 -6.29 -14.16
C ALA A 557 -9.72 -5.22 -13.42
N GLU A 558 -10.70 -4.61 -14.10
CA GLU A 558 -11.60 -3.61 -13.50
C GLU A 558 -12.41 -4.20 -12.35
N THR A 559 -12.94 -5.42 -12.53
CA THR A 559 -13.69 -6.13 -11.49
C THR A 559 -12.80 -6.56 -10.34
N GLU A 560 -11.55 -6.97 -10.62
CA GLU A 560 -10.57 -7.32 -9.59
C GLU A 560 -10.26 -6.12 -8.68
N VAL A 561 -10.07 -4.93 -9.25
CA VAL A 561 -9.83 -3.69 -8.49
C VAL A 561 -10.99 -3.42 -7.53
N ILE A 562 -12.23 -3.41 -8.04
CA ILE A 562 -13.44 -3.14 -7.24
C ILE A 562 -13.56 -4.15 -6.10
N ALA A 563 -13.35 -5.43 -6.41
CA ALA A 563 -13.50 -6.50 -5.46
C ALA A 563 -12.44 -6.43 -4.36
N ARG A 564 -11.16 -6.18 -4.71
CA ARG A 564 -10.08 -6.00 -3.72
C ARG A 564 -10.29 -4.76 -2.86
N GLU A 565 -10.73 -3.63 -3.42
CA GLU A 565 -11.09 -2.43 -2.65
C GLU A 565 -12.23 -2.70 -1.67
N THR A 566 -13.26 -3.43 -2.12
CA THR A 566 -14.40 -3.81 -1.28
C THR A 566 -13.98 -4.76 -0.15
N ILE A 567 -13.11 -5.73 -0.44
CA ILE A 567 -12.55 -6.64 0.57
C ILE A 567 -11.72 -5.86 1.60
N LEU A 568 -10.88 -4.92 1.18
CA LEU A 568 -10.09 -4.10 2.11
C LEU A 568 -10.98 -3.28 3.05
N ALA A 569 -12.05 -2.67 2.52
CA ALA A 569 -13.03 -1.94 3.34
C ALA A 569 -13.72 -2.86 4.36
N LEU A 570 -14.12 -4.07 3.96
CA LEU A 570 -14.72 -5.06 4.85
C LEU A 570 -13.75 -5.55 5.93
N LEU A 571 -12.48 -5.76 5.57
CA LEU A 571 -11.43 -6.16 6.52
C LEU A 571 -11.16 -5.05 7.54
N ASP A 572 -11.13 -3.79 7.12
CA ASP A 572 -10.97 -2.65 8.04
C ASP A 572 -12.14 -2.53 9.02
N GLU A 573 -13.37 -2.78 8.57
CA GLU A 573 -14.53 -2.87 9.48
C GLU A 573 -14.38 -4.06 10.44
N ALA A 574 -14.01 -5.24 9.95
CA ALA A 574 -13.82 -6.45 10.77
C ALA A 574 -12.72 -6.27 11.83
N ARG A 575 -11.66 -5.49 11.56
CA ARG A 575 -10.63 -5.14 12.55
C ARG A 575 -11.18 -4.40 13.77
N THR A 576 -12.23 -3.60 13.60
CA THR A 576 -12.81 -2.82 14.71
C THR A 576 -13.60 -3.68 15.70
N ILE A 577 -14.10 -4.83 15.24
CA ILE A 577 -14.94 -5.75 16.02
C ILE A 577 -14.10 -6.89 16.59
N THR A 578 -13.04 -7.28 15.88
CA THR A 578 -12.21 -8.44 16.22
C THR A 578 -11.12 -8.08 17.24
N PRO A 579 -11.01 -8.79 18.38
CA PRO A 579 -9.95 -8.55 19.35
C PRO A 579 -8.54 -8.78 18.75
N ALA A 580 -7.62 -7.84 18.98
CA ALA A 580 -6.26 -7.86 18.42
C ALA A 580 -5.43 -9.11 18.77
N ASN A 581 -5.75 -9.78 19.89
CA ASN A 581 -5.05 -11.00 20.33
C ASN A 581 -5.67 -12.29 19.77
N SER A 582 -6.72 -12.20 18.94
CA SER A 582 -7.37 -13.37 18.36
C SER A 582 -6.66 -13.82 17.07
N PRO A 583 -6.67 -15.11 16.73
CA PRO A 583 -6.03 -15.54 15.48
C PRO A 583 -6.89 -15.19 14.24
N ALA A 584 -8.16 -14.80 14.41
CA ALA A 584 -8.93 -14.14 13.37
C ALA A 584 -8.31 -12.78 12.99
N TYR A 585 -7.71 -12.05 13.93
CA TYR A 585 -7.01 -10.80 13.65
C TYR A 585 -5.77 -11.03 12.78
N THR A 586 -5.02 -12.11 13.01
CA THR A 586 -3.87 -12.46 12.16
C THR A 586 -4.28 -12.83 10.74
N GLU A 587 -5.43 -13.49 10.57
CA GLU A 587 -6.01 -13.76 9.26
C GLU A 587 -6.42 -12.46 8.56
N ILE A 588 -7.07 -11.53 9.28
CA ILE A 588 -7.42 -10.21 8.74
C ILE A 588 -6.19 -9.46 8.25
N ASP A 589 -5.11 -9.40 9.04
CA ASP A 589 -3.88 -8.70 8.66
C ASP A 589 -3.20 -9.33 7.44
N THR A 590 -3.21 -10.66 7.37
CA THR A 590 -2.66 -11.40 6.23
C THR A 590 -3.46 -11.12 4.97
N GLN A 591 -4.79 -11.27 5.03
CA GLN A 591 -5.69 -11.02 3.90
C GLN A 591 -5.65 -9.55 3.47
N TYR A 592 -5.50 -8.62 4.41
CA TYR A 592 -5.33 -7.21 4.11
C TYR A 592 -4.03 -6.96 3.35
N ALA A 593 -2.91 -7.52 3.82
CA ALA A 593 -1.61 -7.38 3.17
C ALA A 593 -1.62 -7.94 1.74
N ILE A 594 -2.25 -9.10 1.53
CA ILE A 594 -2.40 -9.74 0.22
C ILE A 594 -3.22 -8.87 -0.73
N ASN A 595 -4.41 -8.45 -0.31
CA ASN A 595 -5.29 -7.65 -1.18
C ASN A 595 -4.68 -6.27 -1.49
N ALA A 596 -4.04 -5.63 -0.51
CA ALA A 596 -3.33 -4.38 -0.71
C ALA A 596 -2.10 -4.55 -1.63
N PHE A 597 -1.39 -5.68 -1.56
CA PHE A 597 -0.27 -5.97 -2.44
C PHE A 597 -0.69 -5.95 -3.90
N PHE A 598 -1.64 -6.80 -4.27
CA PHE A 598 -2.10 -6.91 -5.66
C PHE A 598 -2.77 -5.61 -6.15
N LEU A 599 -3.44 -4.87 -5.27
CA LEU A 599 -4.07 -3.61 -5.63
C LEU A 599 -3.04 -2.48 -5.87
N PHE A 600 -1.86 -2.51 -5.23
CA PHE A 600 -0.90 -1.40 -5.32
C PHE A 600 0.44 -1.77 -5.95
N SER A 601 0.67 -3.05 -6.32
CA SER A 601 1.92 -3.52 -6.93
C SER A 601 2.27 -2.80 -8.24
N TYR A 602 1.26 -2.33 -8.98
CA TYR A 602 1.48 -1.58 -10.22
C TYR A 602 1.89 -0.10 -10.00
N ASP A 603 1.60 0.48 -8.83
CA ASP A 603 1.89 1.89 -8.49
C ASP A 603 2.97 1.96 -7.41
N GLN A 604 4.21 2.22 -7.81
CA GLN A 604 5.35 2.32 -6.91
C GLN A 604 5.18 3.35 -5.78
N TYR A 605 4.42 4.43 -6.01
CA TYR A 605 4.20 5.44 -4.98
C TYR A 605 3.20 4.96 -3.92
N LYS A 606 2.09 4.36 -4.35
CA LYS A 606 1.11 3.75 -3.44
C LYS A 606 1.72 2.55 -2.70
N TYR A 607 2.49 1.70 -3.39
CA TYR A 607 3.15 0.55 -2.78
C TYR A 607 4.06 0.94 -1.60
N LYS A 608 4.83 2.04 -1.73
CA LYS A 608 5.68 2.56 -0.65
C LYS A 608 4.90 2.93 0.62
N LYS A 609 3.63 3.33 0.50
CA LYS A 609 2.76 3.59 1.67
C LYS A 609 2.54 2.33 2.50
N TYR A 610 2.63 1.16 1.87
CA TYR A 610 2.41 -0.15 2.46
C TYR A 610 3.69 -0.95 2.68
N ALA A 611 4.88 -0.32 2.72
CA ALA A 611 6.16 -1.03 2.88
C ALA A 611 6.23 -2.04 4.05
N GLY A 612 5.38 -1.89 5.08
CA GLY A 612 5.25 -2.86 6.19
C GLY A 612 4.64 -4.21 5.78
N THR A 613 3.88 -4.28 4.69
CA THR A 613 3.30 -5.53 4.17
C THR A 613 4.35 -6.40 3.49
N LYS A 614 5.50 -5.85 3.07
CA LYS A 614 6.57 -6.57 2.35
C LYS A 614 7.05 -7.83 3.10
N ALA A 615 7.25 -7.72 4.41
CA ALA A 615 7.67 -8.84 5.24
C ALA A 615 6.57 -9.90 5.36
N VAL A 616 5.32 -9.46 5.57
CA VAL A 616 4.14 -10.33 5.69
C VAL A 616 3.88 -11.08 4.39
N ILE A 617 3.94 -10.40 3.25
CA ILE A 617 3.73 -10.99 1.92
C ILE A 617 4.86 -11.97 1.61
N SER A 618 6.12 -11.61 1.88
CA SER A 618 7.24 -12.51 1.65
C SER A 618 7.11 -13.81 2.45
N ASP A 619 6.68 -13.73 3.72
CA ASP A 619 6.52 -14.88 4.61
C ASP A 619 5.26 -15.72 4.28
N TYR A 620 4.17 -15.04 3.90
CA TYR A 620 2.96 -15.70 3.42
C TYR A 620 3.21 -16.43 2.10
N TRP A 621 3.89 -15.78 1.15
CA TRP A 621 4.11 -16.33 -0.18
C TRP A 621 5.07 -17.53 -0.18
N SER A 622 6.10 -17.52 0.67
CA SER A 622 6.99 -18.67 0.84
C SER A 622 6.28 -19.89 1.42
N ASN A 623 5.29 -19.66 2.27
CA ASN A 623 4.51 -20.70 2.96
C ASN A 623 3.10 -20.88 2.35
N LEU A 624 2.86 -20.37 1.14
CA LEU A 624 1.53 -20.36 0.53
C LEU A 624 1.08 -21.78 0.19
N SER A 625 0.07 -22.27 0.91
CA SER A 625 -0.59 -23.55 0.62
C SER A 625 -1.64 -23.43 -0.50
N GLU A 626 -2.10 -22.22 -0.83
CA GLU A 626 -3.12 -21.97 -1.84
C GLU A 626 -2.55 -22.13 -3.26
N TRP A 627 -2.66 -23.34 -3.81
CA TRP A 627 -2.18 -23.65 -5.16
C TRP A 627 -2.82 -22.77 -6.24
N SER A 628 -4.13 -22.53 -6.18
CA SER A 628 -4.85 -21.79 -7.23
C SER A 628 -4.35 -20.35 -7.38
N LEU A 629 -4.07 -19.66 -6.27
CA LEU A 629 -3.56 -18.29 -6.29
C LEU A 629 -2.12 -18.26 -6.80
N LYS A 630 -1.29 -19.21 -6.36
CA LYS A 630 0.10 -19.33 -6.79
C LYS A 630 0.20 -19.59 -8.29
N GLU A 631 -0.60 -20.52 -8.80
CA GLU A 631 -0.66 -20.88 -10.21
C GLU A 631 -1.14 -19.72 -11.08
N HIS A 632 -2.23 -19.05 -10.68
CA HIS A 632 -2.78 -17.89 -11.38
C HIS A 632 -1.74 -16.77 -11.55
N VAL A 633 -0.98 -16.48 -10.48
CA VAL A 633 0.03 -15.41 -10.48
C VAL A 633 1.27 -15.82 -11.29
N ASN A 634 1.73 -17.07 -11.18
CA ASN A 634 2.91 -17.55 -11.91
C ASN A 634 2.68 -17.67 -13.43
N LYS A 635 1.43 -17.90 -13.88
CA LYS A 635 1.06 -17.84 -15.31
C LYS A 635 0.97 -16.41 -15.87
N GLY A 636 1.18 -15.39 -15.03
CA GLY A 636 0.96 -14.00 -15.41
C GLY A 636 -0.52 -13.69 -15.67
N GLY A 637 -1.43 -14.47 -15.07
CA GLY A 637 -2.88 -14.28 -15.17
C GLY A 637 -3.39 -13.06 -14.40
N ASN A 638 -2.63 -12.59 -13.41
CA ASN A 638 -2.98 -11.39 -12.67
C ASN A 638 -2.72 -10.12 -13.51
N SER A 639 -3.78 -9.37 -13.81
CA SER A 639 -3.71 -8.16 -14.62
C SER A 639 -3.12 -6.96 -13.87
N LEU A 640 -3.07 -7.01 -12.54
CA LEU A 640 -2.59 -5.94 -11.65
C LEU A 640 -1.12 -6.09 -11.25
N MET A 641 -0.46 -7.17 -11.70
CA MET A 641 0.98 -7.37 -11.54
C MET A 641 1.74 -7.21 -12.86
N PRO A 642 2.99 -6.72 -12.83
CA PRO A 642 3.85 -6.75 -14.00
C PRO A 642 4.10 -8.21 -14.42
N LYS A 643 4.07 -8.47 -15.74
CA LYS A 643 4.29 -9.80 -16.31
C LYS A 643 5.77 -10.17 -16.25
N PHE A 644 6.07 -11.31 -15.64
CA PHE A 644 7.40 -11.94 -15.63
C PHE A 644 7.40 -13.17 -16.55
N LYS A 645 8.57 -13.76 -16.83
CA LYS A 645 8.64 -14.90 -17.77
C LYS A 645 7.93 -16.13 -17.17
N GLU A 646 7.30 -16.91 -18.04
CA GLU A 646 6.75 -18.23 -17.68
C GLU A 646 7.88 -19.07 -17.04
N ASN A 647 7.63 -19.61 -15.85
CA ASN A 647 8.55 -20.35 -14.95
C ASN A 647 9.29 -19.55 -13.86
N GLN A 648 9.05 -18.25 -13.69
CA GLN A 648 9.56 -17.49 -12.53
C GLN A 648 8.44 -17.19 -11.53
N ASP A 649 8.76 -17.22 -10.23
CA ASP A 649 7.82 -16.79 -9.19
C ASP A 649 7.68 -15.27 -9.24
N ALA A 650 6.58 -14.80 -9.85
CA ALA A 650 6.33 -13.40 -10.16
C ALA A 650 6.36 -12.49 -8.92
N VAL A 651 5.91 -12.99 -7.76
CA VAL A 651 5.92 -12.21 -6.51
C VAL A 651 7.33 -12.13 -5.95
N GLN A 652 8.06 -13.25 -5.92
CA GLN A 652 9.44 -13.24 -5.44
C GLN A 652 10.34 -12.36 -6.31
N GLU A 653 10.16 -12.40 -7.63
CA GLU A 653 10.91 -11.57 -8.57
C GLU A 653 10.56 -10.09 -8.43
N PHE A 654 9.28 -9.75 -8.26
CA PHE A 654 8.86 -8.38 -7.92
C PHE A 654 9.53 -7.88 -6.63
N LEU A 655 9.49 -8.68 -5.57
CA LEU A 655 10.12 -8.35 -4.28
C LEU A 655 11.64 -8.19 -4.39
N LEU A 656 12.29 -8.97 -5.26
CA LEU A 656 13.73 -8.90 -5.51
C LEU A 656 14.10 -7.65 -6.32
N ASN A 657 13.35 -7.34 -7.38
CA ASN A 657 13.54 -6.14 -8.18
C ASN A 657 13.32 -4.86 -7.36
N ASP A 658 12.32 -4.84 -6.50
CA ASP A 658 12.08 -3.71 -5.58
C ASP A 658 13.27 -3.52 -4.61
N LYS A 659 13.82 -4.61 -4.03
CA LYS A 659 15.04 -4.54 -3.20
C LYS A 659 16.24 -3.99 -3.98
N LEU A 660 16.43 -4.42 -5.23
CA LEU A 660 17.51 -3.93 -6.09
C LEU A 660 17.33 -2.45 -6.41
N PHE A 661 16.10 -2.00 -6.69
CA PHE A 661 15.77 -0.61 -6.96
C PHE A 661 16.01 0.30 -5.74
N GLU A 662 15.63 -0.15 -4.54
CA GLU A 662 15.94 0.55 -3.28
C GLU A 662 17.45 0.69 -3.09
N GLY A 663 18.22 -0.38 -3.31
CA GLY A 663 19.68 -0.37 -3.24
C GLY A 663 20.31 0.59 -4.25
N TRP A 664 19.83 0.56 -5.50
CA TRP A 664 20.32 1.43 -6.57
C TRP A 664 20.03 2.91 -6.28
N ASN A 665 18.83 3.26 -5.85
CA ASN A 665 18.45 4.64 -5.54
C ASN A 665 19.24 5.19 -4.34
N LEU A 666 19.55 4.33 -3.36
CA LEU A 666 20.37 4.70 -2.21
C LEU A 666 21.85 4.92 -2.59
N ASN A 667 22.36 4.14 -3.55
CA ASN A 667 23.70 4.33 -4.09
C ASN A 667 23.79 5.56 -5.02
N PHE A 668 22.77 5.80 -5.84
CA PHE A 668 22.67 6.97 -6.71
C PHE A 668 22.60 8.26 -5.89
N THR A 669 21.76 8.31 -4.84
CA THR A 669 21.67 9.48 -3.96
C THR A 669 22.98 9.75 -3.23
N LYS A 670 23.71 8.71 -2.78
CA LYS A 670 25.08 8.85 -2.23
C LYS A 670 26.04 9.45 -3.26
N ALA A 671 26.05 8.93 -4.49
CA ALA A 671 26.93 9.41 -5.55
C ALA A 671 26.63 10.87 -5.92
N ALA A 672 25.35 11.23 -6.06
CA ALA A 672 24.91 12.59 -6.33
C ALA A 672 25.32 13.56 -5.20
N LEU A 673 25.11 13.17 -3.93
CA LEU A 673 25.48 14.02 -2.78
C LEU A 673 26.99 14.25 -2.65
N VAL A 674 27.83 13.30 -3.09
CA VAL A 674 29.28 13.44 -3.06
C VAL A 674 29.81 14.31 -4.20
N THR A 675 29.20 14.22 -5.38
CA THR A 675 29.73 14.84 -6.62
C THR A 675 29.22 16.25 -6.88
N LEU A 676 27.96 16.54 -6.52
CA LEU A 676 27.32 17.84 -6.79
C LEU A 676 28.03 19.03 -6.11
N PRO A 677 28.51 18.93 -4.85
CA PRO A 677 29.27 19.99 -4.21
C PRO A 677 30.59 20.28 -4.92
N ALA A 678 31.29 19.26 -5.43
CA ALA A 678 32.54 19.44 -6.18
C ALA A 678 32.33 20.18 -7.50
N ILE A 679 31.27 19.83 -8.23
CA ILE A 679 30.89 20.52 -9.47
C ILE A 679 30.54 21.98 -9.18
N LEU A 680 29.77 22.24 -8.11
CA LEU A 680 29.35 23.59 -7.75
C LEU A 680 30.52 24.47 -7.29
N LEU A 681 31.46 23.89 -6.54
CA LEU A 681 32.66 24.57 -6.04
C LEU A 681 33.65 24.86 -7.18
N TYR A 682 33.76 23.95 -8.16
CA TYR A 682 34.50 24.19 -9.40
C TYR A 682 33.92 25.36 -10.20
N ILE A 683 32.59 25.41 -10.36
CA ILE A 683 31.91 26.52 -11.05
C ILE A 683 32.17 27.85 -10.31
N ILE A 684 32.08 27.86 -8.97
CA ILE A 684 32.35 29.07 -8.17
C ILE A 684 33.80 29.53 -8.32
N PHE A 685 34.78 28.63 -8.24
CA PHE A 685 36.20 28.98 -8.42
C PHE A 685 36.54 29.43 -9.85
N ALA A 686 35.90 28.84 -10.86
CA ALA A 686 36.05 29.27 -12.24
C ALA A 686 35.51 30.70 -12.47
N ILE A 687 34.41 31.07 -11.81
CA ILE A 687 33.78 32.40 -11.96
C ILE A 687 34.53 33.48 -11.16
N PHE A 688 34.84 33.24 -9.89
CA PHE A 688 35.28 34.30 -8.98
C PHE A 688 36.80 34.49 -8.90
N LYS A 689 37.60 33.53 -9.38
CA LYS A 689 39.07 33.57 -9.38
C LYS A 689 39.69 34.25 -8.14
N PRO A 690 39.45 33.73 -6.92
CA PRO A 690 39.88 34.39 -5.68
C PRO A 690 41.41 34.52 -5.60
N ALA A 691 41.90 35.73 -5.31
CA ALA A 691 43.31 36.10 -5.36
C ALA A 691 44.26 35.29 -4.46
N PHE A 692 43.75 34.62 -3.42
CA PHE A 692 44.54 33.77 -2.52
C PHE A 692 44.94 32.41 -3.15
N VAL A 693 44.25 31.97 -4.21
CA VAL A 693 44.49 30.67 -4.87
C VAL A 693 45.49 30.76 -6.03
N TYR A 694 45.76 31.97 -6.54
CA TYR A 694 46.68 32.21 -7.64
C TYR A 694 47.96 32.87 -7.11
N PRO A 695 48.97 32.11 -6.64
CA PRO A 695 50.30 32.68 -6.48
C PRO A 695 50.80 33.19 -7.83
N PRO A 696 51.56 34.30 -7.88
CA PRO A 696 52.09 34.82 -9.13
C PRO A 696 52.99 33.75 -9.78
N GLU A 697 52.55 33.25 -10.94
CA GLU A 697 53.33 32.47 -11.90
C GLU A 697 53.95 31.14 -11.39
N SER A 698 53.11 30.22 -10.90
CA SER A 698 53.51 28.80 -10.79
C SER A 698 53.30 28.06 -12.11
N PHE A 699 54.38 27.92 -12.87
CA PHE A 699 54.42 27.11 -14.07
C PHE A 699 54.89 25.68 -13.76
N LYS A 700 54.50 24.70 -14.59
CA LYS A 700 55.15 23.38 -14.53
C LYS A 700 56.65 23.53 -14.82
N ASN A 701 57.47 22.76 -14.11
CA ASN A 701 58.91 22.69 -14.37
C ASN A 701 59.17 22.33 -15.84
N VAL A 702 60.20 22.94 -16.43
CA VAL A 702 60.57 22.81 -17.83
C VAL A 702 61.78 21.90 -18.00
N SER A 703 61.89 21.26 -19.16
CA SER A 703 63.07 20.50 -19.57
C SER A 703 63.58 21.05 -20.89
N PHE A 704 64.89 21.14 -21.06
CA PHE A 704 65.51 21.67 -22.26
C PHE A 704 66.85 20.98 -22.54
N SER A 705 67.37 21.12 -23.75
CA SER A 705 68.63 20.47 -24.15
C SER A 705 69.80 21.44 -24.20
N THR A 706 70.98 21.02 -23.76
CA THR A 706 72.23 21.77 -23.90
C THR A 706 73.13 21.03 -24.87
N ILE A 707 73.51 21.69 -25.96
CA ILE A 707 74.34 21.12 -27.02
C ILE A 707 75.77 21.60 -26.82
N VAL A 708 76.69 20.70 -26.49
CA VAL A 708 78.12 21.01 -26.28
C VAL A 708 78.89 20.73 -27.57
N HIS A 709 79.35 21.78 -28.24
CA HIS A 709 80.24 21.71 -29.40
C HIS A 709 81.69 21.72 -28.94
N LYS A 710 82.45 20.69 -29.29
CA LYS A 710 83.87 20.53 -28.96
C LYS A 710 84.69 20.88 -30.19
N GLU A 711 85.52 21.91 -30.09
CA GLU A 711 86.40 22.35 -31.19
C GLU A 711 87.86 21.93 -30.94
N GLY A 712 88.55 21.47 -31.99
CA GLY A 712 89.96 21.08 -31.92
C GLY A 712 90.23 19.87 -30.99
N ASN A 713 91.27 19.99 -30.16
CA ASN A 713 91.72 18.93 -29.24
C ASN A 713 90.74 18.65 -28.08
N CYS A 714 89.68 19.46 -27.95
CA CYS A 714 88.69 19.35 -26.88
C CYS A 714 87.82 18.08 -26.99
N THR A 715 87.73 17.46 -28.19
CA THR A 715 87.05 16.17 -28.40
C THR A 715 87.63 15.04 -27.55
N GLN A 716 88.95 15.03 -27.36
CA GLN A 716 89.65 13.98 -26.61
C GLN A 716 89.88 14.34 -25.14
N GLN A 717 89.81 15.63 -24.77
CA GLN A 717 90.10 16.11 -23.42
C GLN A 717 88.87 16.25 -22.52
N LEU A 718 87.69 16.58 -23.06
CA LEU A 718 86.46 16.79 -22.28
C LEU A 718 85.80 15.45 -21.93
N LEU A 719 85.60 15.16 -20.64
CA LEU A 719 85.25 13.82 -20.13
C LEU A 719 83.82 13.71 -19.58
N TYR A 720 83.42 14.66 -18.76
CA TYR A 720 82.06 14.73 -18.22
C TYR A 720 81.64 16.18 -17.96
N ALA A 721 80.33 16.41 -17.92
CA ALA A 721 79.71 17.64 -17.47
C ALA A 721 78.92 17.37 -16.19
N ILE A 722 79.00 18.26 -15.21
CA ILE A 722 78.15 18.22 -14.01
C ILE A 722 77.08 19.28 -14.18
N ASN A 723 75.82 18.86 -14.24
CA ASN A 723 74.68 19.75 -14.23
C ASN A 723 74.17 19.90 -12.79
N THR A 724 74.15 21.13 -12.28
CA THR A 724 73.62 21.44 -10.95
C THR A 724 72.30 22.19 -11.09
N THR A 725 71.19 21.53 -10.75
CA THR A 725 69.84 22.09 -10.75
C THR A 725 69.17 21.83 -9.40
N ASN A 726 68.53 22.84 -8.81
CA ASN A 726 67.76 22.70 -7.58
C ASN A 726 68.51 22.05 -6.39
N GLY A 727 69.84 22.20 -6.32
CA GLY A 727 70.68 21.60 -5.28
C GLY A 727 71.03 20.11 -5.48
N ALA A 728 70.60 19.50 -6.59
CA ALA A 728 71.05 18.18 -7.03
C ALA A 728 72.06 18.34 -8.18
N SER A 729 73.11 17.51 -8.17
CA SER A 729 74.15 17.51 -9.20
C SER A 729 74.18 16.17 -9.94
N ASP A 730 73.89 16.20 -11.24
CA ASP A 730 73.96 15.03 -12.11
C ASP A 730 75.24 15.06 -12.95
N THR A 731 76.02 13.98 -12.90
CA THR A 731 77.23 13.82 -13.72
C THR A 731 76.89 13.14 -15.03
N ILE A 732 77.13 13.82 -16.15
CA ILE A 732 76.83 13.33 -17.50
C ILE A 732 78.15 13.10 -18.25
N TYR A 733 78.44 11.86 -18.62
CA TYR A 733 79.63 11.52 -19.38
C TYR A 733 79.50 12.00 -20.84
N LEU A 734 80.54 12.64 -21.35
CA LEU A 734 80.60 13.19 -22.70
C LEU A 734 81.33 12.21 -23.62
N SER A 735 80.90 12.10 -24.88
CA SER A 735 81.49 11.12 -25.79
C SER A 735 82.85 11.60 -26.32
N PRO A 736 83.93 10.83 -26.19
CA PRO A 736 85.27 11.26 -26.63
C PRO A 736 85.45 11.23 -28.16
N MET A 737 84.45 10.74 -28.91
CA MET A 737 84.53 10.57 -30.36
C MET A 737 83.64 11.52 -31.16
N THR A 738 82.78 12.30 -30.50
CA THR A 738 81.87 13.23 -31.17
C THR A 738 82.30 14.67 -30.96
N ALA A 739 82.17 15.47 -32.03
CA ALA A 739 82.35 16.92 -31.96
C ALA A 739 81.16 17.63 -31.28
N VAL A 740 80.06 16.91 -31.05
CA VAL A 740 78.83 17.45 -30.46
C VAL A 740 78.24 16.43 -29.49
N ASP A 741 77.92 16.86 -28.27
CA ASP A 741 77.13 16.10 -27.30
C ASP A 741 75.84 16.86 -26.97
N THR A 742 74.74 16.14 -26.76
CA THR A 742 73.47 16.73 -26.34
C THR A 742 73.13 16.27 -24.92
N LEU A 743 73.00 17.21 -24.01
CA LEU A 743 72.67 17.00 -22.61
C LEU A 743 71.21 17.37 -22.39
N LEU A 744 70.43 16.51 -21.76
CA LEU A 744 69.03 16.81 -21.45
C LEU A 744 68.93 17.25 -19.98
N ILE A 745 68.50 18.48 -19.76
CA ILE A 745 68.33 19.06 -18.43
C ILE A 745 66.85 18.98 -18.07
N HIS A 746 66.55 18.27 -16.99
CA HIS A 746 65.19 17.99 -16.53
C HIS A 746 64.81 18.81 -15.30
N ASP A 747 63.50 19.04 -15.17
CA ASP A 747 62.84 19.49 -13.94
C ASP A 747 63.35 20.82 -13.35
N VAL A 748 63.60 21.82 -14.21
CA VAL A 748 64.07 23.15 -13.79
C VAL A 748 62.91 24.14 -13.78
N LYS A 749 62.85 25.08 -12.82
CA LYS A 749 61.82 26.12 -12.88
C LYS A 749 62.11 27.06 -14.05
N TYR A 750 61.06 27.47 -14.74
CA TYR A 750 61.19 28.43 -15.83
C TYR A 750 61.90 29.69 -15.34
N ASN A 751 62.90 30.16 -16.09
CA ASN A 751 63.73 31.32 -15.76
C ASN A 751 64.68 31.17 -14.54
N GLU A 752 64.86 29.96 -14.01
CA GLU A 752 65.89 29.69 -12.99
C GLU A 752 67.29 29.56 -13.63
N MET A 753 68.32 29.98 -12.90
CA MET A 753 69.71 29.89 -13.36
C MET A 753 70.22 28.46 -13.22
N VAL A 754 70.64 27.85 -14.32
CA VAL A 754 71.25 26.52 -14.34
C VAL A 754 72.77 26.66 -14.40
N SER A 755 73.49 25.88 -13.58
CA SER A 755 74.95 25.83 -13.58
C SER A 755 75.43 24.53 -14.20
N LEU A 756 76.24 24.64 -15.26
CA LEU A 756 76.88 23.54 -15.96
C LEU A 756 78.40 23.63 -15.79
N GLU A 757 79.00 22.60 -15.22
CA GLU A 757 80.45 22.50 -15.06
C GLU A 757 81.02 21.53 -16.08
N LEU A 758 82.01 21.96 -16.87
CA LEU A 758 82.71 21.11 -17.82
C LEU A 758 84.07 20.69 -17.26
N TRP A 759 84.36 19.38 -17.28
CA TRP A 759 85.57 18.78 -16.72
C TRP A 759 86.40 18.07 -17.79
N THR A 760 87.73 18.26 -17.78
CA THR A 760 88.68 17.56 -18.64
C THR A 760 89.43 16.42 -17.94
N LYS A 761 90.12 15.59 -18.73
CA LYS A 761 91.04 14.53 -18.26
C LYS A 761 92.09 15.00 -17.24
N ASP A 762 92.49 16.27 -17.32
CA ASP A 762 93.51 16.86 -16.44
C ASP A 762 92.90 17.56 -15.21
N ASN A 763 91.62 17.29 -14.89
CA ASN A 763 90.86 17.91 -13.80
C ASN A 763 90.75 19.44 -13.88
N LEU A 764 90.83 20.02 -15.09
CA LEU A 764 90.51 21.44 -15.30
C LEU A 764 89.00 21.60 -15.42
N MET A 765 88.45 22.57 -14.69
CA MET A 765 87.01 22.81 -14.60
C MET A 765 86.63 24.20 -15.11
N ARG A 766 85.50 24.28 -15.84
CA ARG A 766 84.89 25.56 -16.24
C ARG A 766 83.40 25.55 -15.96
N THR A 767 82.96 26.46 -15.09
CA THR A 767 81.54 26.66 -14.76
C THR A 767 80.90 27.66 -15.71
N LEU A 768 79.72 27.32 -16.22
CA LEU A 768 78.87 28.13 -17.08
C LEU A 768 77.50 28.26 -16.42
N SER A 769 76.90 29.45 -16.48
CA SER A 769 75.57 29.67 -15.92
C SER A 769 74.67 30.36 -16.94
N PHE A 770 73.47 29.84 -17.14
CA PHE A 770 72.50 30.40 -18.08
C PHE A 770 71.05 30.17 -17.58
N PRO A 771 70.10 31.05 -17.93
CA PRO A 771 68.72 30.93 -17.49
C PRO A 771 67.96 29.86 -18.29
N ALA A 772 67.10 29.09 -17.62
CA ALA A 772 66.20 28.11 -18.23
C ALA A 772 65.01 28.78 -18.95
N ARG A 773 65.29 29.58 -19.98
CA ARG A 773 64.29 30.26 -20.82
C ARG A 773 64.17 29.64 -22.21
N ASP A 774 65.27 29.18 -22.75
CA ASP A 774 65.36 28.70 -24.12
C ASP A 774 65.18 27.19 -24.22
N SER A 775 64.56 26.74 -25.31
CA SER A 775 64.32 25.32 -25.62
C SER A 775 65.61 24.51 -25.80
N PHE A 776 66.69 25.19 -26.19
CA PHE A 776 68.05 24.66 -26.10
C PHE A 776 69.10 25.77 -25.96
N VAL A 777 70.26 25.39 -25.44
CA VAL A 777 71.43 26.28 -25.26
C VAL A 777 72.65 25.61 -25.89
N THR A 778 73.44 26.36 -26.65
CA THR A 778 74.65 25.84 -27.30
C THR A 778 75.87 26.29 -26.54
N VAL A 779 76.76 25.36 -26.18
CA VAL A 779 78.02 25.61 -25.48
C VAL A 779 79.18 25.26 -26.41
N GLY A 780 79.91 26.25 -26.89
CA GLY A 780 81.15 26.02 -27.65
C GLY A 780 82.33 25.91 -26.68
N ALA A 781 83.05 24.78 -26.70
CA ALA A 781 84.22 24.52 -25.87
C ALA A 781 85.48 24.38 -26.75
N ARG A 782 86.50 25.20 -26.45
CA ARG A 782 87.83 25.16 -27.05
C ARG A 782 88.85 24.82 -25.97
N CYS A 783 89.69 23.84 -26.23
CA CYS A 783 90.81 23.45 -25.38
C CYS A 783 92.09 23.84 -26.09
N GLU A 784 92.85 24.79 -25.54
CA GLU A 784 94.18 25.20 -26.03
C GLU A 784 95.30 24.52 -25.26
#